data_AF-A0A5B9DAL9-F1
#
_entry.id   AF-A0A5B9DAL9-F1
#
_cell.length_a   1.000
_cell.length_b   1.000
_cell.length_c   1.000
_cell.angle_alpha   90.00
_cell.angle_beta   90.00
_cell.angle_gamma   90.00
#
_symmetry.space_group_name_H-M   'P 1'
#
loop_
_entity.id
_entity.type
_entity.pdbx_description
1 polymer ?
#
loop_
_entity_poly.entity_id
_entity_poly.type
_entity_poly.pdbx_seq_one_letter_code
_entity_poly.pdbx_strand_id
1 'polypeptide(L)'
;MNNNQLFYIINNNWKIFSTLNEILARIIDDKGNKRIASLSQLKKIEREIKPNFTNRIFKYLQSINLLLTNLNSNDYTSIPELIFSEISTIENSISLLLPKLRSIRLIYKENTIFSRTIKELQQLNDRCQKNLTILLSKWIQLSDYDKNSKQFSIAPKLPYENKPQIWYSFAFLKESKFFLNFEKYPWLKNFKEVDYLIRNLKSSKFVLSEIFTMSDLINQPSIKDKPFRLELFFLLFELKVLKTENLYSKMEKVKKNQIKRQLELFSHDIINQLMSQAAKEYEIGYSGDDDVNPLKEIPRTMLDLLNRKQEEITSEYHGDFHTANQILQEHGKILFEIIDQIELRLKNISNLMNPWPDVLKKSYQMLKQLRGEISRQLEEFEQYSNSIQVDSDKIKLERLSRENITNMEILLKDYQKITAPYIPESIPKIDELKGIIDDFQEKISSMKNDIDNTFNRFRKKGVNITSIKDKWDDDYTVILNRAKFSLKGLIISIFHQFNNVLEKEQEFFDTLNANSLGDNIQKYDSTDFLKPERLSEKDLRNKIQKFNNKILEIEDLKEKYLKEKENLVKILESQLNENGLRSGTCAICRRSVNVAEDNFVKCEFCGALTHYTCVVQWIQHHNSCPVCMNQYTIPNNGLFDPDKLEK
;
A
#
# COMPACT_ATOMS: atom_id res chain seq x y z
N MET A 1 69.29 -23.47 -3.08
CA MET A 1 68.13 -22.78 -2.47
C MET A 1 67.18 -22.30 -3.57
N ASN A 2 66.04 -22.96 -3.75
CA ASN A 2 65.06 -22.64 -4.78
C ASN A 2 64.33 -21.32 -4.48
N ASN A 3 64.79 -20.24 -5.11
CA ASN A 3 64.30 -18.87 -4.94
C ASN A 3 62.97 -18.56 -5.68
N ASN A 4 62.05 -19.52 -5.82
CA ASN A 4 60.94 -19.45 -6.78
C ASN A 4 59.52 -19.50 -6.22
N GLN A 5 59.31 -19.07 -4.99
CA GLN A 5 57.98 -18.72 -4.53
C GLN A 5 58.09 -17.36 -3.87
N LEU A 6 57.15 -16.45 -4.18
CA LEU A 6 56.64 -15.38 -3.31
C LEU A 6 55.98 -14.29 -4.19
N PHE A 7 54.64 -14.32 -4.26
CA PHE A 7 53.80 -13.17 -4.63
C PHE A 7 52.89 -12.87 -3.43
N TYR A 8 52.62 -11.62 -3.05
CA TYR A 8 52.17 -11.26 -1.68
C TYR A 8 50.93 -10.37 -1.66
N ILE A 9 49.96 -10.60 -0.77
CA ILE A 9 48.79 -9.74 -0.55
C ILE A 9 49.03 -8.80 0.67
N ILE A 10 50.07 -7.96 0.59
CA ILE A 10 50.29 -6.68 1.35
C ILE A 10 51.30 -6.63 2.51
N ASN A 11 51.99 -5.47 2.55
CA ASN A 11 53.01 -4.95 3.46
C ASN A 11 54.40 -5.53 3.25
N ASN A 12 54.76 -5.66 1.98
CA ASN A 12 56.13 -5.96 1.61
C ASN A 12 56.89 -4.64 1.51
N ASN A 13 57.96 -4.51 2.28
CA ASN A 13 59.03 -3.60 1.89
C ASN A 13 59.53 -4.15 0.56
N TRP A 14 59.11 -3.62 -0.59
CA TRP A 14 59.60 -3.99 -1.91
C TRP A 14 61.09 -3.65 -2.00
N LYS A 15 61.92 -4.40 -1.27
CA LYS A 15 63.36 -4.16 -1.06
C LYS A 15 64.09 -4.06 -2.38
N ILE A 16 63.52 -4.64 -3.43
CA ILE A 16 64.01 -4.54 -4.79
C ILE A 16 64.08 -3.08 -5.29
N PHE A 17 63.11 -2.24 -4.95
CA PHE A 17 63.11 -0.82 -5.31
C PHE A 17 64.10 -0.03 -4.45
N SER A 18 64.21 -0.32 -3.15
CA SER A 18 65.21 0.34 -2.29
C SER A 18 66.63 -0.05 -2.69
N THR A 19 66.89 -1.34 -2.91
CA THR A 19 68.19 -1.83 -3.43
C THR A 19 68.48 -1.24 -4.81
N LEU A 20 67.50 -1.14 -5.71
CA LEU A 20 67.71 -0.48 -6.99
C LEU A 20 68.02 1.02 -6.80
N ASN A 21 67.32 1.71 -5.92
CA ASN A 21 67.60 3.12 -5.60
C ASN A 21 69.03 3.30 -5.04
N GLU A 22 69.47 2.43 -4.14
CA GLU A 22 70.85 2.40 -3.60
C GLU A 22 71.90 2.13 -4.69
N ILE A 23 71.60 1.21 -5.62
CA ILE A 23 72.43 0.94 -6.81
C ILE A 23 72.55 2.22 -7.65
N LEU A 24 71.44 2.90 -7.93
CA LEU A 24 71.43 4.11 -8.76
C LEU A 24 72.12 5.30 -8.08
N ALA A 25 72.01 5.43 -6.75
CA ALA A 25 72.68 6.47 -5.95
C ALA A 25 74.22 6.35 -5.96
N ARG A 26 74.77 5.19 -6.35
CA ARG A 26 76.21 5.03 -6.62
C ARG A 26 76.64 5.60 -7.97
N ILE A 27 75.70 5.71 -8.92
CA ILE A 27 75.98 6.18 -10.29
C ILE A 27 75.81 7.69 -10.39
N ILE A 28 74.74 8.23 -9.80
CA ILE A 28 74.42 9.66 -9.77
C ILE A 28 74.09 10.14 -8.35
N ASP A 29 74.40 11.40 -8.06
CA ASP A 29 73.92 12.07 -6.84
C ASP A 29 72.45 12.53 -6.98
N ASP A 30 71.87 13.08 -5.91
CA ASP A 30 70.49 13.57 -5.90
C ASP A 30 70.27 14.80 -6.80
N LYS A 31 71.35 15.49 -7.22
CA LYS A 31 71.33 16.58 -8.20
C LYS A 31 71.49 16.08 -9.64
N GLY A 32 71.65 14.77 -9.84
CA GLY A 32 71.87 14.15 -11.15
C GLY A 32 73.32 14.18 -11.64
N ASN A 33 74.28 14.60 -10.82
CA ASN A 33 75.70 14.62 -11.19
C ASN A 33 76.30 13.23 -11.14
N LYS A 34 77.24 12.96 -12.05
CA LYS A 34 77.98 11.70 -12.17
C LYS A 34 78.87 11.44 -10.94
N ARG A 35 78.75 10.27 -10.33
CA ARG A 35 79.59 9.82 -9.18
C ARG A 35 80.67 8.81 -9.54
N ILE A 36 80.47 8.02 -10.59
CA ILE A 36 81.47 7.05 -11.07
C ILE A 36 82.39 7.71 -12.08
N ALA A 37 83.68 7.36 -12.09
CA ALA A 37 84.67 7.96 -12.98
C ALA A 37 84.73 7.26 -14.35
N SER A 38 84.50 5.94 -14.39
CA SER A 38 84.76 5.11 -15.58
C SER A 38 83.57 4.25 -16.05
N LEU A 39 83.57 3.91 -17.34
CA LEU A 39 82.62 2.96 -17.94
C LEU A 39 82.77 1.53 -17.37
N SER A 40 83.96 1.17 -16.87
CA SER A 40 84.19 -0.15 -16.24
C SER A 40 83.47 -0.27 -14.90
N GLN A 41 83.37 0.81 -14.12
CA GLN A 41 82.57 0.85 -12.90
C GLN A 41 81.08 0.72 -13.21
N LEU A 42 80.60 1.35 -14.30
CA LEU A 42 79.22 1.22 -14.75
C LEU A 42 78.87 -0.24 -15.09
N LYS A 43 79.73 -0.95 -15.85
CA LYS A 43 79.54 -2.37 -16.18
C LYS A 43 79.51 -3.28 -14.95
N LYS A 44 80.24 -2.95 -13.88
CA LYS A 44 80.19 -3.71 -12.63
C LYS A 44 78.84 -3.53 -11.93
N ILE A 45 78.34 -2.31 -11.88
CA ILE A 45 77.05 -1.97 -11.28
C ILE A 45 75.88 -2.54 -12.11
N GLU A 46 75.98 -2.55 -13.43
CA GLU A 46 75.00 -3.19 -14.32
C GLU A 46 74.77 -4.66 -13.99
N ARG A 47 75.83 -5.41 -13.65
CA ARG A 47 75.72 -6.82 -13.25
C ARG A 47 74.97 -7.01 -11.93
N GLU A 48 74.91 -5.96 -11.09
CA GLU A 48 74.13 -5.98 -9.85
C GLU A 48 72.62 -5.76 -10.11
N ILE A 49 72.27 -5.09 -11.20
CA ILE A 49 70.88 -4.97 -11.68
C ILE A 49 70.48 -6.31 -12.30
N LYS A 50 69.95 -7.22 -11.46
CA LYS A 50 69.53 -8.55 -11.91
C LYS A 50 68.53 -8.43 -13.08
N PRO A 51 68.80 -9.05 -14.24
CA PRO A 51 67.82 -9.09 -15.32
C PRO A 51 66.55 -9.80 -14.82
N ASN A 52 65.38 -9.31 -15.23
CA ASN A 52 64.06 -9.88 -14.93
C ASN A 52 63.54 -9.70 -13.49
N PHE A 53 64.06 -8.73 -12.74
CA PHE A 53 63.50 -8.44 -11.40
C PHE A 53 62.01 -8.01 -11.47
N THR A 54 61.62 -7.38 -12.57
CA THR A 54 60.27 -6.91 -12.91
C THR A 54 59.27 -8.05 -13.16
N ASN A 55 59.72 -9.22 -13.65
CA ASN A 55 58.85 -10.37 -13.94
C ASN A 55 58.07 -10.83 -12.71
N ARG A 56 58.65 -10.66 -11.53
CA ARG A 56 57.97 -10.95 -10.27
C ARG A 56 56.80 -9.99 -10.07
N ILE A 57 57.06 -8.69 -10.11
CA ILE A 57 56.03 -7.67 -9.94
C ILE A 57 54.93 -7.80 -11.01
N PHE A 58 55.29 -8.17 -12.25
CA PHE A 58 54.32 -8.45 -13.30
C PHE A 58 53.37 -9.61 -12.99
N LYS A 59 53.91 -10.76 -12.53
CA LYS A 59 53.09 -11.91 -12.13
C LYS A 59 52.18 -11.58 -10.94
N TYR A 60 52.69 -10.76 -10.03
CA TYR A 60 51.91 -10.24 -8.90
C TYR A 60 50.73 -9.38 -9.38
N LEU A 61 51.00 -8.34 -10.18
CA LEU A 61 49.97 -7.45 -10.71
C LEU A 61 48.95 -8.19 -11.59
N GLN A 62 49.37 -9.24 -12.29
CA GLN A 62 48.47 -10.12 -13.04
C GLN A 62 47.57 -10.94 -12.10
N SER A 63 48.11 -11.45 -11.00
CA SER A 63 47.33 -12.17 -9.98
C SER A 63 46.36 -11.24 -9.25
N ILE A 64 46.76 -9.99 -8.97
CA ILE A 64 45.84 -8.97 -8.47
C ILE A 64 44.73 -8.71 -9.47
N ASN A 65 45.04 -8.53 -10.76
CA ASN A 65 43.99 -8.27 -11.73
C ASN A 65 42.95 -9.42 -11.75
N LEU A 66 43.41 -10.68 -11.71
CA LEU A 66 42.51 -11.83 -11.55
C LEU A 66 41.69 -11.74 -10.25
N LEU A 67 42.32 -11.37 -9.13
CA LEU A 67 41.62 -11.15 -7.87
C LEU A 67 40.54 -10.06 -7.99
N LEU A 68 40.89 -8.88 -8.49
CA LEU A 68 39.97 -7.75 -8.69
C LEU A 68 38.80 -8.07 -9.63
N THR A 69 39.01 -8.93 -10.62
CA THR A 69 37.92 -9.38 -11.49
C THR A 69 36.90 -10.28 -10.78
N ASN A 70 37.31 -10.99 -9.72
CA ASN A 70 36.45 -11.90 -8.97
C ASN A 70 35.83 -11.27 -7.70
N LEU A 71 36.30 -10.11 -7.25
CA LEU A 71 35.74 -9.42 -6.09
C LEU A 71 34.46 -8.65 -6.46
N ASN A 72 33.42 -8.84 -5.63
CA ASN A 72 32.21 -8.03 -5.63
C ASN A 72 32.41 -6.77 -4.78
N SER A 73 32.13 -5.59 -5.31
CA SER A 73 32.42 -4.32 -4.63
C SER A 73 31.71 -4.18 -3.28
N ASN A 74 30.54 -4.80 -3.15
CA ASN A 74 29.71 -4.68 -1.96
C ASN A 74 30.10 -5.61 -0.81
N ASP A 75 31.09 -6.48 -0.99
CA ASP A 75 31.37 -7.55 -0.03
C ASP A 75 32.72 -7.38 0.69
N TYR A 76 33.60 -6.52 0.18
CA TYR A 76 34.98 -6.36 0.66
C TYR A 76 35.33 -4.89 0.85
N THR A 77 36.02 -4.56 1.95
CA THR A 77 36.51 -3.22 2.27
C THR A 77 38.03 -3.23 2.46
N SER A 78 38.56 -4.16 3.24
CA SER A 78 39.98 -4.19 3.61
C SER A 78 40.88 -4.75 2.51
N ILE A 79 40.43 -5.76 1.74
CA ILE A 79 41.18 -6.30 0.60
C ILE A 79 41.44 -5.21 -0.46
N PRO A 80 40.43 -4.48 -0.96
CA PRO A 80 40.65 -3.39 -1.92
C PRO A 80 41.57 -2.29 -1.40
N GLU A 81 41.39 -1.84 -0.14
CA GLU A 81 42.23 -0.81 0.48
C GLU A 81 43.70 -1.20 0.53
N LEU A 82 43.97 -2.41 1.03
CA LEU A 82 45.33 -2.91 1.12
C LEU A 82 45.92 -3.07 -0.29
N ILE A 83 45.19 -3.64 -1.25
CA ILE A 83 45.68 -3.77 -2.63
C ILE A 83 45.98 -2.40 -3.23
N PHE A 84 45.13 -1.41 -2.99
CA PHE A 84 45.34 -0.04 -3.45
C PHE A 84 46.63 0.54 -2.87
N SER A 85 46.82 0.42 -1.55
CA SER A 85 48.03 0.88 -0.86
C SER A 85 49.30 0.22 -1.41
N GLU A 86 49.25 -1.09 -1.66
CA GLU A 86 50.38 -1.83 -2.21
C GLU A 86 50.70 -1.41 -3.65
N ILE A 87 49.70 -1.31 -4.54
CA ILE A 87 49.92 -0.88 -5.93
C ILE A 87 50.41 0.56 -5.97
N SER A 88 49.89 1.44 -5.10
CA SER A 88 50.34 2.83 -4.97
C SER A 88 51.79 2.91 -4.50
N THR A 89 52.20 2.05 -3.57
CA THR A 89 53.60 1.95 -3.12
C THR A 89 54.53 1.52 -4.26
N ILE A 90 54.10 0.57 -5.08
CA ILE A 90 54.82 0.13 -6.28
C ILE A 90 54.90 1.27 -7.30
N GLU A 91 53.78 1.93 -7.62
CA GLU A 91 53.70 3.06 -8.55
C GLU A 91 54.61 4.21 -8.12
N ASN A 92 54.54 4.61 -6.84
CA ASN A 92 55.37 5.67 -6.28
C ASN A 92 56.86 5.31 -6.34
N SER A 93 57.21 4.06 -6.02
CA SER A 93 58.60 3.57 -6.12
C SER A 93 59.11 3.63 -7.56
N ILE A 94 58.30 3.20 -8.54
CA ILE A 94 58.65 3.28 -9.97
C ILE A 94 58.80 4.74 -10.41
N SER A 95 57.89 5.61 -9.98
CA SER A 95 57.88 7.04 -10.30
C SER A 95 59.12 7.78 -9.79
N LEU A 96 59.67 7.37 -8.65
CA LEU A 96 60.94 7.89 -8.12
C LEU A 96 62.17 7.37 -8.88
N LEU A 97 62.12 6.13 -9.37
CA LEU A 97 63.25 5.48 -10.04
C LEU A 97 63.38 5.88 -11.52
N LEU A 98 62.26 6.09 -12.22
CA LEU A 98 62.25 6.39 -13.66
C LEU A 98 63.04 7.66 -14.03
N PRO A 99 62.90 8.80 -13.33
CA PRO A 99 63.70 10.01 -13.59
C PRO A 99 65.20 9.75 -13.43
N LYS A 100 65.61 9.07 -12.35
CA LYS A 100 67.02 8.72 -12.08
C LYS A 100 67.61 7.89 -13.20
N LEU A 101 66.89 6.85 -13.64
CA LEU A 101 67.31 6.00 -14.76
C LEU A 101 67.39 6.76 -16.09
N ARG A 102 66.45 7.68 -16.35
CA ARG A 102 66.47 8.53 -17.54
C ARG A 102 67.69 9.47 -17.54
N SER A 103 68.02 10.08 -16.40
CA SER A 103 69.22 10.92 -16.24
C SER A 103 70.49 10.10 -16.48
N ILE A 104 70.59 8.90 -15.90
CA ILE A 104 71.72 7.99 -16.14
C ILE A 104 71.82 7.66 -17.64
N ARG A 105 70.71 7.33 -18.30
CA ARG A 105 70.69 7.03 -19.74
C ARG A 105 71.16 8.22 -20.59
N LEU A 106 70.85 9.46 -20.20
CA LEU A 106 71.29 10.67 -20.90
C LEU A 106 72.80 10.89 -20.77
N ILE A 107 73.36 10.64 -19.58
CA ILE A 107 74.80 10.76 -19.30
C ILE A 107 75.59 9.65 -20.01
N TYR A 108 75.08 8.42 -20.01
CA TYR A 108 75.72 7.24 -20.58
C TYR A 108 74.94 6.76 -21.80
N LYS A 109 74.99 7.55 -22.88
CA LYS A 109 74.40 7.23 -24.18
C LYS A 109 74.80 5.81 -24.61
N GLU A 110 73.90 5.10 -25.31
CA GLU A 110 74.08 3.73 -25.85
C GLU A 110 73.98 2.56 -24.86
N ASN A 111 73.61 2.79 -23.59
CA ASN A 111 73.42 1.68 -22.65
C ASN A 111 72.09 0.93 -22.85
N THR A 112 72.18 -0.32 -23.30
CA THR A 112 71.02 -1.18 -23.57
C THR A 112 70.33 -1.67 -22.28
N ILE A 113 71.05 -1.81 -21.16
CA ILE A 113 70.50 -2.31 -19.89
C ILE A 113 69.58 -1.27 -19.26
N PHE A 114 70.01 -0.01 -19.19
CA PHE A 114 69.15 1.07 -18.66
C PHE A 114 67.94 1.31 -19.56
N SER A 115 68.11 1.25 -20.89
CA SER A 115 67.00 1.37 -21.84
C SER A 115 65.97 0.25 -21.65
N ARG A 116 66.43 -0.99 -21.48
CA ARG A 116 65.58 -2.14 -21.16
C ARG A 116 64.87 -1.97 -19.82
N THR A 117 65.59 -1.56 -18.78
CA THR A 117 65.07 -1.39 -17.42
C THR A 117 64.00 -0.29 -17.37
N ILE A 118 64.24 0.83 -18.06
CA ILE A 118 63.25 1.91 -18.21
C ILE A 118 61.99 1.37 -18.89
N LYS A 119 62.12 0.62 -19.99
CA LYS A 119 60.97 0.04 -20.69
C LYS A 119 60.17 -0.91 -19.80
N GLU A 120 60.85 -1.79 -19.06
CA GLU A 120 60.20 -2.73 -18.14
C GLU A 120 59.50 -2.00 -16.97
N LEU A 121 60.12 -0.97 -16.40
CA LEU A 121 59.52 -0.16 -15.32
C LEU A 121 58.35 0.69 -15.83
N GLN A 122 58.41 1.24 -17.05
CA GLN A 122 57.28 1.93 -17.68
C GLN A 122 56.10 0.97 -17.86
N GLN A 123 56.33 -0.21 -18.42
CA GLN A 123 55.29 -1.22 -18.57
C GLN A 123 54.69 -1.67 -17.22
N LEU A 124 55.50 -1.73 -16.16
CA LEU A 124 54.98 -1.97 -14.81
C LEU A 124 54.11 -0.81 -14.32
N ASN A 125 54.58 0.43 -14.50
CA ASN A 125 53.84 1.63 -14.11
C ASN A 125 52.47 1.69 -14.80
N ASP A 126 52.44 1.47 -16.11
CA ASP A 126 51.21 1.46 -16.90
C ASP A 126 50.21 0.40 -16.38
N ARG A 127 50.71 -0.76 -15.96
CA ARG A 127 49.88 -1.81 -15.34
C ARG A 127 49.41 -1.43 -13.94
N CYS A 128 50.25 -0.81 -13.12
CA CYS A 128 49.84 -0.27 -11.82
C CYS A 128 48.70 0.72 -12.00
N GLN A 129 48.87 1.70 -12.88
CA GLN A 129 47.85 2.71 -13.19
C GLN A 129 46.57 2.07 -13.69
N LYS A 130 46.65 1.12 -14.62
CA LYS A 130 45.48 0.36 -15.08
C LYS A 130 44.74 -0.35 -13.94
N ASN A 131 45.46 -1.03 -13.05
CA ASN A 131 44.85 -1.73 -11.91
C ASN A 131 44.25 -0.75 -10.89
N LEU A 132 44.91 0.39 -10.64
CA LEU A 132 44.36 1.47 -9.79
C LEU A 132 43.09 2.06 -10.39
N THR A 133 43.04 2.28 -11.71
CA THR A 133 41.82 2.73 -12.40
C THR A 133 40.69 1.69 -12.28
N ILE A 134 40.98 0.40 -12.40
CA ILE A 134 39.98 -0.67 -12.19
C ILE A 134 39.46 -0.65 -10.75
N LEU A 135 40.35 -0.52 -9.75
CA LEU A 135 39.98 -0.40 -8.35
C LEU A 135 39.10 0.82 -8.09
N LEU A 136 39.55 2.01 -8.51
CA LEU A 136 38.81 3.24 -8.30
C LEU A 136 37.45 3.18 -9.01
N SER A 137 37.37 2.74 -10.26
CA SER A 137 36.09 2.65 -10.97
C SER A 137 35.07 1.69 -10.32
N LYS A 138 35.54 0.58 -9.72
CA LYS A 138 34.67 -0.39 -9.06
C LYS A 138 34.27 0.00 -7.62
N TRP A 139 35.11 0.74 -6.90
CA TRP A 139 34.89 1.07 -5.47
C TRP A 139 34.65 2.56 -5.19
N ILE A 140 34.62 3.41 -6.22
CA ILE A 140 34.43 4.88 -6.08
C ILE A 140 33.18 5.26 -5.31
N GLN A 141 32.10 4.49 -5.43
CA GLN A 141 30.84 4.77 -4.75
C GLN A 141 30.91 4.51 -3.24
N LEU A 142 31.93 3.79 -2.78
CA LEU A 142 32.09 3.36 -1.39
C LEU A 142 33.34 3.98 -0.72
N SER A 143 34.12 4.78 -1.46
CA SER A 143 35.43 5.27 -1.01
C SER A 143 35.55 6.79 -0.98
N ASP A 144 36.14 7.31 0.07
CA ASP A 144 36.71 8.66 0.09
C ASP A 144 38.12 8.58 -0.50
N TYR A 145 38.25 8.97 -1.78
CA TYR A 145 39.56 9.08 -2.43
C TYR A 145 40.04 10.52 -2.42
N ASP A 146 41.03 10.81 -1.58
CA ASP A 146 41.72 12.09 -1.60
C ASP A 146 42.84 12.07 -2.65
N LYS A 147 42.62 12.79 -3.75
CA LYS A 147 43.57 12.95 -4.86
C LYS A 147 44.92 13.53 -4.41
N ASN A 148 44.94 14.33 -3.35
CA ASN A 148 46.14 15.02 -2.89
C ASN A 148 47.01 14.14 -1.99
N SER A 149 46.39 13.40 -1.06
CA SER A 149 47.13 12.48 -0.19
C SER A 149 47.34 11.09 -0.79
N LYS A 150 46.70 10.77 -1.93
CA LYS A 150 46.59 9.41 -2.49
C LYS A 150 46.11 8.40 -1.45
N GLN A 151 45.32 8.85 -0.47
CA GLN A 151 44.69 7.97 0.51
C GLN A 151 43.39 7.43 -0.08
N PHE A 152 43.21 6.12 0.08
CA PHE A 152 42.02 5.40 -0.31
C PHE A 152 41.50 4.72 0.93
N SER A 153 40.36 5.19 1.43
CA SER A 153 39.62 4.56 2.51
C SER A 153 38.20 4.29 2.05
N ILE A 154 37.72 3.09 2.29
CA ILE A 154 36.34 2.69 2.10
C ILE A 154 35.62 2.99 3.41
N ALA A 155 34.46 3.65 3.32
CA ALA A 155 33.68 3.97 4.51
C ALA A 155 33.41 2.66 5.29
N PRO A 156 33.61 2.66 6.62
CA PRO A 156 33.33 1.48 7.42
C PRO A 156 31.86 1.10 7.22
N LYS A 157 31.65 -0.11 6.69
CA LYS A 157 30.30 -0.66 6.59
C LYS A 157 29.74 -0.80 7.99
N LEU A 158 28.42 -0.59 8.10
CA LEU A 158 27.73 -0.89 9.34
C LEU A 158 28.00 -2.36 9.74
N PRO A 159 28.03 -2.70 11.04
CA PRO A 159 28.47 -4.02 11.53
C PRO A 159 27.76 -5.20 10.84
N TYR A 160 26.50 -5.01 10.46
CA TYR A 160 25.64 -5.99 9.81
C TYR A 160 25.69 -5.96 8.26
N GLU A 161 26.39 -5.02 7.65
CA GLU A 161 26.58 -4.99 6.19
C GLU A 161 27.88 -5.69 5.75
N ASN A 162 28.72 -6.04 6.71
CA ASN A 162 29.93 -6.80 6.49
C ASN A 162 29.60 -8.30 6.31
N LYS A 163 29.29 -8.70 5.07
CA LYS A 163 29.05 -10.12 4.71
C LYS A 163 30.15 -11.08 5.19
N PRO A 164 31.46 -10.79 5.05
CA PRO A 164 32.53 -11.60 5.64
C PRO A 164 32.38 -11.83 7.14
N GLN A 165 32.07 -10.78 7.91
CA GLN A 165 31.87 -10.88 9.35
C GLN A 165 30.64 -11.71 9.69
N ILE A 166 29.52 -11.51 9.00
CA ILE A 166 28.30 -12.31 9.17
C ILE A 166 28.55 -13.78 8.85
N TRP A 167 29.22 -14.06 7.72
CA TRP A 167 29.60 -15.41 7.34
C TRP A 167 30.47 -16.07 8.41
N TYR A 168 31.46 -15.36 8.94
CA TYR A 168 32.30 -15.86 10.02
C TYR A 168 31.47 -16.19 11.27
N SER A 169 30.60 -15.28 11.71
CA SER A 169 29.73 -15.51 12.87
C SER A 169 28.84 -16.74 12.66
N PHE A 170 28.24 -16.90 11.48
CA PHE A 170 27.45 -18.11 11.16
C PHE A 170 28.29 -19.38 11.17
N ALA A 171 29.45 -19.36 10.53
CA ALA A 171 30.35 -20.51 10.48
C ALA A 171 30.85 -20.91 11.87
N PHE A 172 31.12 -19.90 12.72
CA PHE A 172 31.52 -20.06 14.11
C PHE A 172 30.40 -20.73 14.93
N LEU A 173 29.17 -20.19 14.88
CA LEU A 173 28.01 -20.77 15.57
C LEU A 173 27.70 -22.19 15.10
N LYS A 174 27.94 -22.49 13.82
CA LYS A 174 27.75 -23.82 13.25
C LYS A 174 28.85 -24.82 13.59
N GLU A 175 29.96 -24.35 14.17
CA GLU A 175 31.21 -25.10 14.30
C GLU A 175 31.62 -25.77 12.97
N SER A 176 31.52 -25.00 11.89
CA SER A 176 31.74 -25.54 10.54
C SER A 176 33.18 -26.02 10.39
N LYS A 177 33.36 -27.26 9.93
CA LYS A 177 34.67 -27.77 9.53
C LYS A 177 34.91 -27.46 8.06
N PHE A 178 36.10 -26.96 7.78
CA PHE A 178 36.51 -26.53 6.47
C PHE A 178 37.74 -27.28 6.00
N PHE A 179 37.89 -27.36 4.69
CA PHE A 179 39.10 -27.82 4.03
C PHE A 179 39.37 -26.97 2.80
N LEU A 180 40.64 -26.90 2.40
CA LEU A 180 41.06 -26.13 1.24
C LEU A 180 41.18 -27.03 0.00
N ASN A 181 40.52 -26.65 -1.08
CA ASN A 181 40.64 -27.25 -2.41
C ASN A 181 40.98 -26.16 -3.44
N PHE A 182 42.23 -26.17 -3.91
CA PHE A 182 42.75 -25.20 -4.88
C PHE A 182 42.68 -25.65 -6.34
N GLU A 183 42.01 -26.77 -6.66
CA GLU A 183 41.97 -27.33 -8.02
C GLU A 183 41.44 -26.31 -9.03
N LYS A 184 40.39 -25.55 -8.64
CA LYS A 184 39.75 -24.58 -9.52
C LYS A 184 40.52 -23.26 -9.67
N TYR A 185 41.32 -22.88 -8.69
CA TYR A 185 42.05 -21.61 -8.66
C TYR A 185 43.52 -21.78 -8.21
N PRO A 186 44.37 -22.43 -9.03
CA PRO A 186 45.76 -22.71 -8.66
C PRO A 186 46.59 -21.44 -8.40
N TRP A 187 46.24 -20.34 -9.08
CA TRP A 187 46.94 -19.06 -8.96
C TRP A 187 46.84 -18.44 -7.55
N LEU A 188 45.87 -18.84 -6.73
CA LEU A 188 45.77 -18.36 -5.34
C LEU A 188 46.96 -18.83 -4.48
N LYS A 189 47.56 -19.98 -4.82
CA LYS A 189 48.78 -20.47 -4.15
C LYS A 189 49.98 -19.55 -4.36
N ASN A 190 49.91 -18.64 -5.33
CA ASN A 190 50.97 -17.68 -5.55
C ASN A 190 51.02 -16.64 -4.43
N PHE A 191 49.92 -16.42 -3.70
CA PHE A 191 49.85 -15.47 -2.61
C PHE A 191 50.44 -16.03 -1.32
N LYS A 192 51.37 -15.29 -0.70
CA LYS A 192 52.07 -15.71 0.52
C LYS A 192 51.13 -16.02 1.66
N GLU A 193 50.09 -15.22 1.86
CA GLU A 193 49.11 -15.38 2.93
C GLU A 193 48.35 -16.70 2.76
N VAL A 194 47.97 -17.02 1.52
CA VAL A 194 47.30 -18.27 1.17
C VAL A 194 48.25 -19.46 1.31
N ASP A 195 49.49 -19.34 0.82
CA ASP A 195 50.53 -20.38 0.99
C ASP A 195 50.86 -20.61 2.47
N TYR A 196 50.91 -19.56 3.27
CA TYR A 196 51.12 -19.63 4.71
C TYR A 196 49.95 -20.32 5.42
N LEU A 197 48.71 -20.01 5.05
CA LEU A 197 47.53 -20.74 5.50
C LEU A 197 47.67 -22.24 5.17
N ILE A 198 48.01 -22.58 3.93
CA ILE A 198 48.18 -24.00 3.50
C ILE A 198 49.22 -24.73 4.37
N ARG A 199 50.36 -24.11 4.65
CA ARG A 199 51.45 -24.76 5.41
C ARG A 199 51.10 -24.98 6.88
N ASN A 200 50.34 -24.08 7.48
CA ASN A 200 50.01 -24.15 8.91
C ASN A 200 48.75 -24.95 9.20
N LEU A 201 47.85 -25.07 8.24
CA LEU A 201 46.69 -25.96 8.29
C LEU A 201 47.15 -27.38 7.96
N LYS A 202 47.93 -27.98 8.87
CA LYS A 202 48.53 -29.32 8.74
C LYS A 202 47.48 -30.43 8.62
N SER A 203 46.27 -30.22 9.12
CA SER A 203 45.13 -31.12 8.95
C SER A 203 44.41 -30.81 7.64
N SER A 204 43.93 -31.86 6.97
CA SER A 204 43.01 -31.68 5.83
C SER A 204 41.69 -31.00 6.24
N LYS A 205 41.41 -30.84 7.53
CA LYS A 205 40.16 -30.29 8.08
C LYS A 205 40.43 -29.45 9.33
N PHE A 206 39.83 -28.26 9.42
CA PHE A 206 40.00 -27.33 10.54
C PHE A 206 38.70 -26.56 10.83
N VAL A 207 38.59 -25.95 12.02
CA VAL A 207 37.52 -25.00 12.35
C VAL A 207 38.07 -23.57 12.24
N LEU A 208 37.26 -22.61 11.79
CA LEU A 208 37.73 -21.22 11.67
C LEU A 208 38.25 -20.65 12.99
N SER A 209 37.58 -20.93 14.11
CA SER A 209 37.99 -20.44 15.43
C SER A 209 39.43 -20.81 15.79
N GLU A 210 39.84 -22.05 15.47
CA GLU A 210 41.22 -22.53 15.68
C GLU A 210 42.20 -21.59 14.96
N ILE A 211 41.91 -21.23 13.71
CA ILE A 211 42.78 -20.37 12.90
C ILE A 211 42.88 -18.95 13.46
N PHE A 212 41.77 -18.41 13.95
CA PHE A 212 41.76 -17.07 14.57
C PHE A 212 42.49 -17.03 15.91
N THR A 213 42.76 -18.19 16.52
CA THR A 213 43.55 -18.33 17.76
C THR A 213 45.00 -18.78 17.54
N MET A 214 45.39 -19.20 16.33
CA MET A 214 46.77 -19.63 16.04
C MET A 214 47.76 -18.47 16.15
N SER A 215 48.61 -18.49 17.18
CA SER A 215 49.65 -17.48 17.42
C SER A 215 50.57 -17.27 16.23
N ASP A 216 50.99 -18.36 15.56
CA ASP A 216 51.83 -18.32 14.37
C ASP A 216 51.22 -17.46 13.25
N LEU A 217 49.89 -17.56 13.07
CA LEU A 217 49.15 -16.82 12.07
C LEU A 217 48.96 -15.35 12.44
N ILE A 218 48.68 -15.08 13.71
CA ILE A 218 48.48 -13.72 14.25
C ILE A 218 49.76 -12.89 14.17
N ASN A 219 50.93 -13.54 14.27
CA ASN A 219 52.23 -12.87 14.26
C ASN A 219 52.71 -12.45 12.86
N GLN A 220 52.05 -12.87 11.78
CA GLN A 220 52.38 -12.38 10.43
C GLN A 220 51.82 -10.96 10.22
N PRO A 221 52.63 -9.95 9.84
CA PRO A 221 52.20 -8.55 9.76
C PRO A 221 50.97 -8.31 8.86
N SER A 222 50.90 -9.00 7.72
CA SER A 222 49.80 -8.88 6.76
C SER A 222 48.51 -9.55 7.23
N ILE A 223 48.64 -10.61 8.01
CA ILE A 223 47.53 -11.39 8.56
C ILE A 223 47.12 -10.85 9.94
N LYS A 224 47.91 -9.97 10.56
CA LYS A 224 47.57 -9.34 11.85
C LYS A 224 46.25 -8.57 11.77
N ASP A 225 45.97 -7.94 10.63
CA ASP A 225 44.72 -7.24 10.40
C ASP A 225 43.52 -8.21 10.40
N LYS A 226 42.60 -8.02 11.35
CA LYS A 226 41.45 -8.91 11.55
C LYS A 226 40.42 -8.76 10.42
N PRO A 227 40.01 -7.56 10.00
CA PRO A 227 39.15 -7.34 8.84
C PRO A 227 39.66 -8.01 7.56
N PHE A 228 40.92 -7.80 7.19
CA PHE A 228 41.53 -8.43 6.02
C PHE A 228 41.49 -9.97 6.08
N ARG A 229 41.82 -10.56 7.23
CA ARG A 229 41.74 -12.02 7.41
C ARG A 229 40.33 -12.55 7.14
N LEU A 230 39.31 -11.92 7.72
CA LEU A 230 37.92 -12.33 7.56
C LEU A 230 37.51 -12.28 6.08
N GLU A 231 37.85 -11.19 5.42
CA GLU A 231 37.61 -11.02 3.99
C GLU A 231 38.35 -12.06 3.14
N LEU A 232 39.60 -12.39 3.48
CA LEU A 232 40.36 -13.40 2.76
C LEU A 232 39.70 -14.79 2.90
N PHE A 233 39.25 -15.17 4.09
CA PHE A 233 38.55 -16.44 4.28
C PHE A 233 37.20 -16.46 3.57
N PHE A 234 36.45 -15.36 3.64
CA PHE A 234 35.18 -15.22 2.93
C PHE A 234 35.37 -15.34 1.42
N LEU A 235 36.39 -14.68 0.86
CA LEU A 235 36.77 -14.82 -0.55
C LEU A 235 37.10 -16.27 -0.92
N LEU A 236 37.90 -16.96 -0.11
CA LEU A 236 38.22 -18.36 -0.36
C LEU A 236 36.95 -19.23 -0.33
N PHE A 237 35.99 -18.91 0.53
CA PHE A 237 34.69 -19.55 0.56
C PHE A 237 33.85 -19.28 -0.70
N GLU A 238 33.72 -18.02 -1.14
CA GLU A 238 32.98 -17.65 -2.35
C GLU A 238 33.57 -18.31 -3.60
N LEU A 239 34.90 -18.36 -3.69
CA LEU A 239 35.61 -19.06 -4.76
C LEU A 239 35.50 -20.60 -4.65
N LYS A 240 34.78 -21.14 -3.66
CA LYS A 240 34.66 -22.58 -3.38
C LYS A 240 36.00 -23.27 -3.16
N VAL A 241 37.01 -22.50 -2.78
CA VAL A 241 38.34 -22.99 -2.38
C VAL A 241 38.27 -23.50 -0.96
N LEU A 242 37.63 -22.73 -0.07
CA LEU A 242 37.29 -23.16 1.26
C LEU A 242 35.95 -23.91 1.21
N LYS A 243 36.00 -25.25 1.26
CA LYS A 243 34.82 -26.11 1.23
C LYS A 243 34.41 -26.48 2.64
N THR A 244 33.11 -26.45 2.91
CA THR A 244 32.52 -26.93 4.16
C THR A 244 32.27 -28.44 4.08
N GLU A 245 32.59 -29.16 5.16
CA GLU A 245 32.11 -30.53 5.32
C GLU A 245 30.71 -30.51 5.93
N ASN A 246 29.76 -31.21 5.30
CA ASN A 246 28.41 -31.31 5.84
C ASN A 246 28.38 -32.29 7.01
N LEU A 247 28.65 -31.78 8.22
CA LEU A 247 28.59 -32.56 9.45
C LEU A 247 27.18 -32.70 10.01
N TYR A 248 26.18 -32.06 9.37
CA TYR A 248 24.80 -32.03 9.85
C TYR A 248 24.22 -33.44 10.04
N SER A 249 24.46 -34.37 9.11
CA SER A 249 23.91 -35.73 9.21
C SER A 249 24.46 -36.51 10.42
N LYS A 250 25.66 -36.16 10.90
CA LYS A 250 26.38 -36.85 11.98
C LYS A 250 26.21 -36.20 13.36
N MET A 251 25.57 -35.03 13.44
CA MET A 251 25.44 -34.26 14.68
C MET A 251 24.25 -34.74 15.52
N GLU A 252 24.45 -34.82 16.84
CA GLU A 252 23.41 -35.17 17.81
C GLU A 252 22.25 -34.16 17.81
N LYS A 253 21.02 -34.65 18.07
CA LYS A 253 19.79 -33.82 18.05
C LYS A 253 19.84 -32.66 19.05
N VAL A 254 20.43 -32.85 20.23
CA VAL A 254 20.55 -31.80 21.26
C VAL A 254 21.44 -30.67 20.76
N LYS A 255 22.64 -31.00 20.27
CA LYS A 255 23.57 -30.01 19.69
C LYS A 255 22.96 -29.31 18.46
N LYS A 256 22.22 -30.04 17.64
CA LYS A 256 21.46 -29.49 16.52
C LYS A 256 20.48 -28.39 16.95
N ASN A 257 19.69 -28.66 17.98
CA ASN A 257 18.72 -27.70 18.52
C ASN A 257 19.42 -26.49 19.17
N GLN A 258 20.56 -26.71 19.85
CA GLN A 258 21.35 -25.63 20.42
C GLN A 258 21.89 -24.68 19.34
N ILE A 259 22.49 -25.22 18.27
CA ILE A 259 22.96 -24.40 17.14
C ILE A 259 21.79 -23.68 16.48
N LYS A 260 20.67 -24.38 16.25
CA LYS A 260 19.46 -23.75 15.69
C LYS A 260 19.02 -22.55 16.52
N ARG A 261 18.95 -22.70 17.85
CA ARG A 261 18.58 -21.61 18.77
C ARG A 261 19.57 -20.45 18.71
N GLN A 262 20.88 -20.71 18.64
CA GLN A 262 21.88 -19.66 18.50
C GLN A 262 21.76 -18.92 17.16
N LEU A 263 21.46 -19.63 16.07
CA LEU A 263 21.20 -19.02 14.77
C LEU A 263 19.91 -18.19 14.76
N GLU A 264 18.86 -18.64 15.46
CA GLU A 264 17.62 -17.86 15.66
C GLU A 264 17.92 -16.57 16.42
N LEU A 265 18.64 -16.63 17.55
CA LEU A 265 19.05 -15.43 18.31
C LEU A 265 19.91 -14.47 17.47
N PHE A 266 20.84 -14.99 16.68
CA PHE A 266 21.63 -14.17 15.77
C PHE A 266 20.77 -13.49 14.69
N SER A 267 19.76 -14.18 14.17
CA SER A 267 18.82 -13.56 13.22
C SER A 267 17.95 -12.50 13.88
N HIS A 268 17.59 -12.68 15.16
CA HIS A 268 16.86 -11.68 15.93
C HIS A 268 17.71 -10.43 16.14
N ASP A 269 18.98 -10.56 16.48
CA ASP A 269 19.91 -9.43 16.61
C ASP A 269 19.99 -8.61 15.32
N ILE A 270 20.08 -9.26 14.15
CA ILE A 270 20.04 -8.58 12.85
C ILE A 270 18.73 -7.80 12.67
N ILE A 271 17.58 -8.41 13.00
CA ILE A 271 16.28 -7.77 12.85
C ILE A 271 16.16 -6.59 13.83
N ASN A 272 16.55 -6.74 15.09
CA ASN A 272 16.57 -5.67 16.11
C ASN A 272 17.38 -4.48 15.62
N GLN A 273 18.59 -4.70 15.11
CA GLN A 273 19.45 -3.62 14.64
C GLN A 273 18.86 -2.88 13.44
N LEU A 274 18.27 -3.60 12.47
CA LEU A 274 17.57 -2.99 11.33
C LEU A 274 16.37 -2.15 11.79
N MET A 275 15.60 -2.67 12.74
CA MET A 275 14.46 -1.96 13.31
C MET A 275 14.88 -0.74 14.12
N SER A 276 15.95 -0.82 14.92
CA SER A 276 16.50 0.31 15.65
C SER A 276 17.02 1.40 14.72
N GLN A 277 17.49 1.05 13.52
CA GLN A 277 17.85 2.04 12.50
C GLN A 277 16.60 2.68 11.89
N ALA A 278 15.64 1.88 11.44
CA ALA A 278 14.38 2.41 10.92
C ALA A 278 13.65 3.27 11.95
N ALA A 279 13.72 2.90 13.23
CA ALA A 279 13.14 3.67 14.32
C ALA A 279 13.77 5.04 14.50
N LYS A 280 15.07 5.18 14.25
CA LYS A 280 15.76 6.49 14.26
C LYS A 280 15.41 7.33 13.03
N GLU A 281 15.26 6.69 11.87
CA GLU A 281 14.97 7.36 10.60
C GLU A 281 13.52 7.86 10.52
N TYR A 282 12.58 7.08 11.05
CA TYR A 282 11.14 7.30 10.95
C TYR A 282 10.47 7.61 12.30
N GLU A 283 11.25 7.94 13.34
CA GLU A 283 10.76 8.31 14.68
C GLU A 283 9.81 7.26 15.32
N ILE A 284 10.12 5.98 15.11
CA ILE A 284 9.31 4.88 15.64
C ILE A 284 9.71 4.62 17.10
N GLY A 285 8.73 4.46 17.99
CA GLY A 285 8.94 4.17 19.41
C GLY A 285 9.36 2.72 19.69
N TYR A 286 10.43 2.25 19.05
CA TYR A 286 11.01 0.91 19.23
C TYR A 286 12.13 0.97 20.26
N SER A 287 12.10 0.15 21.33
CA SER A 287 13.12 0.23 22.40
C SER A 287 14.42 -0.43 21.95
N GLY A 288 14.32 -1.52 21.18
CA GLY A 288 15.47 -2.25 20.67
C GLY A 288 16.31 -2.90 21.78
N ASP A 289 15.70 -3.18 22.93
CA ASP A 289 16.38 -3.85 24.05
C ASP A 289 16.82 -5.26 23.64
N ASP A 290 18.08 -5.60 23.92
CA ASP A 290 18.70 -6.89 23.55
C ASP A 290 17.97 -8.10 24.17
N ASP A 291 17.24 -7.90 25.26
CA ASP A 291 16.48 -8.94 25.98
C ASP A 291 15.07 -9.17 25.41
N VAL A 292 14.59 -8.30 24.52
CA VAL A 292 13.25 -8.38 23.96
C VAL A 292 13.27 -9.12 22.63
N ASN A 293 12.29 -10.01 22.44
CA ASN A 293 12.16 -10.77 21.21
C ASN A 293 11.60 -9.88 20.07
N PRO A 294 12.36 -9.57 19.00
CA PRO A 294 11.90 -8.74 17.89
C PRO A 294 10.58 -9.22 17.30
N LEU A 295 10.39 -10.54 17.24
CA LEU A 295 9.22 -11.14 16.62
C LEU A 295 7.92 -10.81 17.37
N LYS A 296 8.00 -10.31 18.61
CA LYS A 296 6.85 -9.86 19.39
C LYS A 296 6.75 -8.33 19.44
N GLU A 297 7.88 -7.65 19.55
CA GLU A 297 7.91 -6.20 19.70
C GLU A 297 7.59 -5.49 18.39
N ILE A 298 8.15 -5.94 17.25
CA ILE A 298 7.97 -5.27 15.96
C ILE A 298 6.50 -5.18 15.55
N PRO A 299 5.70 -6.27 15.58
CA PRO A 299 4.29 -6.17 15.27
C PRO A 299 3.58 -5.18 16.19
N ARG A 300 3.87 -5.22 17.49
CA ARG A 300 3.26 -4.31 18.46
C ARG A 300 3.62 -2.86 18.14
N THR A 301 4.90 -2.54 17.98
CA THR A 301 5.35 -1.17 17.76
C THR A 301 4.83 -0.59 16.44
N MET A 302 4.84 -1.38 15.35
CA MET A 302 4.35 -0.91 14.05
C MET A 302 2.83 -0.69 14.07
N LEU A 303 2.06 -1.59 14.68
CA LEU A 303 0.61 -1.43 14.79
C LEU A 303 0.23 -0.31 15.77
N ASP A 304 0.94 -0.17 16.89
CA ASP A 304 0.75 0.95 17.83
C ASP A 304 1.08 2.30 17.17
N LEU A 305 2.05 2.36 16.25
CA LEU A 305 2.32 3.56 15.46
C LEU A 305 1.17 3.86 14.49
N LEU A 306 0.68 2.84 13.77
CA LEU A 306 -0.41 3.00 12.82
C LEU A 306 -1.70 3.46 13.52
N ASN A 307 -2.03 2.85 14.65
CA ASN A 307 -3.19 3.21 15.48
C ASN A 307 -3.07 4.66 16.00
N ARG A 308 -1.91 5.07 16.52
CA ARG A 308 -1.70 6.46 16.96
C ARG A 308 -1.85 7.45 15.81
N LYS A 309 -1.31 7.13 14.63
CA LYS A 309 -1.47 7.98 13.44
C LYS A 309 -2.93 8.06 13.01
N GLN A 310 -3.66 6.96 13.07
CA GLN A 310 -5.10 6.93 12.80
C GLN A 310 -5.87 7.81 13.79
N GLU A 311 -5.55 7.75 15.09
CA GLU A 311 -6.16 8.60 16.13
C GLU A 311 -5.85 10.09 15.93
N GLU A 312 -4.57 10.43 15.68
CA GLU A 312 -4.11 11.80 15.39
C GLU A 312 -4.88 12.37 14.20
N ILE A 313 -4.91 11.65 13.09
CA ILE A 313 -5.59 12.08 11.86
C ILE A 313 -7.10 12.22 12.08
N THR A 314 -7.73 11.30 12.81
CA THR A 314 -9.17 11.38 13.10
C THR A 314 -9.50 12.58 13.98
N SER A 315 -8.58 12.98 14.88
CA SER A 315 -8.76 14.14 15.75
C SER A 315 -8.52 15.49 15.06
N GLU A 316 -7.58 15.57 14.11
CA GLU A 316 -7.21 16.82 13.43
C GLU A 316 -8.11 17.13 12.22
N TYR A 317 -8.55 16.11 11.49
CA TYR A 317 -9.27 16.29 10.23
C TYR A 317 -10.79 16.23 10.45
N HIS A 318 -11.36 17.33 10.97
CA HIS A 318 -12.80 17.54 11.13
C HIS A 318 -13.54 17.72 9.78
N GLY A 319 -13.52 16.71 8.91
CA GLY A 319 -14.45 16.64 7.78
C GLY A 319 -13.85 16.28 6.41
N ASP A 320 -12.53 16.28 6.25
CA ASP A 320 -11.88 15.77 5.02
C ASP A 320 -11.21 14.41 5.30
N PHE A 321 -12.06 13.40 5.44
CA PHE A 321 -11.63 12.03 5.68
C PHE A 321 -10.89 11.43 4.46
N HIS A 322 -11.02 12.02 3.27
CA HIS A 322 -10.30 11.59 2.09
C HIS A 322 -8.81 11.94 2.19
N THR A 323 -8.48 13.19 2.54
CA THR A 323 -7.10 13.62 2.78
C THR A 323 -6.48 12.86 3.95
N ALA A 324 -7.24 12.64 5.02
CA ALA A 324 -6.86 11.79 6.15
C ALA A 324 -6.46 10.36 5.71
N ASN A 325 -7.27 9.72 4.87
CA ASN A 325 -6.97 8.39 4.34
C ASN A 325 -5.69 8.41 3.49
N GLN A 326 -5.51 9.40 2.61
CA GLN A 326 -4.29 9.51 1.81
C GLN A 326 -3.03 9.60 2.69
N ILE A 327 -3.05 10.40 3.75
CA ILE A 327 -1.91 10.53 4.69
C ILE A 327 -1.64 9.19 5.38
N LEU A 328 -2.67 8.48 5.83
CA LEU A 328 -2.51 7.17 6.49
C LEU A 328 -1.94 6.12 5.53
N GLN A 329 -2.37 6.12 4.26
CA GLN A 329 -1.83 5.23 3.22
C GLN A 329 -0.34 5.50 2.95
N GLU A 330 0.10 6.77 2.91
CA GLU A 330 1.52 7.11 2.79
C GLU A 330 2.34 6.60 3.98
N HIS A 331 1.83 6.69 5.21
CA HIS A 331 2.49 6.09 6.37
C HIS A 331 2.53 4.56 6.28
N GLY A 332 1.47 3.93 5.76
CA GLY A 332 1.43 2.51 5.47
C GLY A 332 2.55 2.06 4.52
N LYS A 333 2.83 2.85 3.47
CA LYS A 333 3.94 2.58 2.54
C LYS A 333 5.30 2.57 3.23
N ILE A 334 5.56 3.52 4.12
CA ILE A 334 6.80 3.55 4.92
C ILE A 334 6.97 2.26 5.73
N LEU A 335 5.90 1.78 6.38
CA LEU A 335 5.94 0.52 7.12
C LEU A 335 6.23 -0.68 6.20
N PHE A 336 5.64 -0.72 5.01
CA PHE A 336 5.94 -1.77 4.02
C PHE A 336 7.38 -1.72 3.53
N GLU A 337 7.95 -0.53 3.31
CA GLU A 337 9.36 -0.36 2.94
C GLU A 337 10.30 -0.92 4.02
N ILE A 338 10.01 -0.66 5.30
CA ILE A 338 10.79 -1.23 6.42
C ILE A 338 10.71 -2.77 6.40
N ILE A 339 9.51 -3.34 6.22
CA ILE A 339 9.32 -4.78 6.11
C ILE A 339 10.12 -5.35 4.92
N ASP A 340 10.05 -4.71 3.76
CA ASP A 340 10.78 -5.11 2.54
C ASP A 340 12.28 -5.11 2.76
N GLN A 341 12.82 -4.08 3.43
CA GLN A 341 14.24 -4.00 3.77
C GLN A 341 14.66 -5.18 4.66
N ILE A 342 13.87 -5.51 5.69
CA ILE A 342 14.14 -6.66 6.57
C ILE A 342 14.09 -7.97 5.77
N GLU A 343 13.04 -8.19 4.98
CA GLU A 343 12.88 -9.40 4.17
C GLU A 343 14.04 -9.60 3.18
N LEU A 344 14.45 -8.53 2.49
CA LEU A 344 15.57 -8.54 1.57
C LEU A 344 16.87 -8.93 2.27
N ARG A 345 17.11 -8.41 3.48
CA ARG A 345 18.31 -8.75 4.27
C ARG A 345 18.26 -10.18 4.76
N LEU A 346 17.12 -10.67 5.27
CA LEU A 346 16.94 -12.07 5.64
C LEU A 346 17.17 -13.00 4.42
N LYS A 347 16.73 -12.60 3.24
CA LYS A 347 16.94 -13.36 2.00
C LYS A 347 18.42 -13.45 1.64
N ASN A 348 19.17 -12.36 1.79
CA ASN A 348 20.61 -12.33 1.52
C ASN A 348 21.41 -13.26 2.44
N ILE A 349 21.03 -13.39 3.72
CA ILE A 349 21.71 -14.28 4.67
C ILE A 349 21.19 -15.73 4.63
N SER A 350 20.03 -15.99 4.01
CA SER A 350 19.44 -17.34 3.95
C SER A 350 20.40 -18.40 3.37
N ASN A 351 21.17 -18.04 2.35
CA ASN A 351 22.18 -18.91 1.75
C ASN A 351 23.29 -19.28 2.73
N LEU A 352 23.66 -18.36 3.62
CA LEU A 352 24.65 -18.58 4.67
C LEU A 352 24.09 -19.48 5.77
N MET A 353 22.76 -19.64 5.88
CA MET A 353 22.11 -20.46 6.89
C MET A 353 22.06 -21.95 6.56
N ASN A 354 22.33 -22.38 5.33
CA ASN A 354 22.38 -23.80 4.97
C ASN A 354 23.28 -24.63 5.91
N PRO A 355 22.85 -25.83 6.36
CA PRO A 355 21.62 -26.54 5.98
C PRO A 355 20.41 -26.25 6.88
N TRP A 356 20.30 -25.06 7.49
CA TRP A 356 19.26 -24.70 8.46
C TRP A 356 18.26 -23.66 7.92
N PRO A 357 17.56 -23.90 6.80
CA PRO A 357 16.66 -22.91 6.22
C PRO A 357 15.48 -22.55 7.14
N ASP A 358 15.07 -23.48 8.01
CA ASP A 358 13.93 -23.30 8.91
C ASP A 358 14.17 -22.29 10.04
N VAL A 359 15.41 -21.83 10.26
CA VAL A 359 15.74 -20.83 11.28
C VAL A 359 14.98 -19.52 11.01
N LEU A 360 14.89 -19.10 9.75
CA LEU A 360 14.23 -17.85 9.36
C LEU A 360 12.72 -17.99 9.18
N LYS A 361 12.17 -19.21 9.23
CA LYS A 361 10.77 -19.47 8.92
C LYS A 361 9.82 -18.66 9.80
N LYS A 362 10.12 -18.56 11.10
CA LYS A 362 9.31 -17.78 12.06
C LYS A 362 9.37 -16.29 11.75
N SER A 363 10.55 -15.76 11.42
CA SER A 363 10.74 -14.36 11.07
C SER A 363 9.94 -13.99 9.81
N TYR A 364 10.02 -14.79 8.74
CA TYR A 364 9.22 -14.58 7.54
C TYR A 364 7.71 -14.69 7.80
N GLN A 365 7.29 -15.65 8.62
CA GLN A 365 5.87 -15.78 8.98
C GLN A 365 5.37 -14.55 9.75
N MET A 366 6.15 -14.04 10.70
CA MET A 366 5.84 -12.82 11.43
C MET A 366 5.72 -11.61 10.49
N LEU A 367 6.70 -11.41 9.59
CA LEU A 367 6.67 -10.28 8.64
C LEU A 367 5.48 -10.36 7.69
N LYS A 368 5.14 -11.57 7.21
CA LYS A 368 3.96 -11.79 6.37
C LYS A 368 2.65 -11.49 7.12
N GLN A 369 2.55 -11.94 8.38
CA GLN A 369 1.38 -11.66 9.23
C GLN A 369 1.25 -10.17 9.50
N LEU A 370 2.35 -9.50 9.84
CA LEU A 370 2.38 -8.06 10.08
C LEU A 370 1.98 -7.26 8.84
N ARG A 371 2.50 -7.62 7.67
CA ARG A 371 2.08 -7.02 6.39
C ARG A 371 0.58 -7.16 6.19
N GLY A 372 0.03 -8.35 6.39
CA GLY A 372 -1.41 -8.59 6.23
C GLY A 372 -2.26 -7.79 7.21
N GLU A 373 -1.81 -7.64 8.45
CA GLU A 373 -2.50 -6.87 9.48
C GLU A 373 -2.47 -5.35 9.22
N ILE A 374 -1.34 -4.81 8.77
CA ILE A 374 -1.23 -3.41 8.33
C ILE A 374 -2.16 -3.16 7.15
N SER A 375 -2.16 -4.04 6.13
CA SER A 375 -3.08 -3.92 4.99
C SER A 375 -4.55 -3.93 5.43
N ARG A 376 -4.92 -4.85 6.34
CA ARG A 376 -6.28 -4.93 6.88
C ARG A 376 -6.71 -3.63 7.56
N GLN A 377 -5.87 -3.05 8.43
CA GLN A 377 -6.21 -1.81 9.13
C GLN A 377 -6.33 -0.61 8.18
N LEU A 378 -5.48 -0.53 7.16
CA LEU A 378 -5.56 0.50 6.12
C LEU A 378 -6.84 0.38 5.29
N GLU A 379 -7.23 -0.84 4.91
CA GLU A 379 -8.49 -1.10 4.18
C GLU A 379 -9.73 -0.77 5.03
N GLU A 380 -9.70 -1.13 6.33
CA GLU A 380 -10.78 -0.80 7.27
C GLU A 380 -10.95 0.71 7.43
N PHE A 381 -9.85 1.46 7.51
CA PHE A 381 -9.91 2.91 7.58
C PHE A 381 -10.39 3.54 6.27
N GLU A 382 -9.98 3.02 5.12
CA GLU A 382 -10.48 3.48 3.81
C GLU A 382 -12.00 3.29 3.69
N GLN A 383 -12.52 2.13 4.10
CA GLN A 383 -13.97 1.87 4.13
C GLN A 383 -14.70 2.83 5.06
N TYR A 384 -14.15 3.06 6.26
CA TYR A 384 -14.69 4.02 7.23
C TYR A 384 -14.72 5.46 6.68
N SER A 385 -13.61 5.91 6.09
CA SER A 385 -13.48 7.23 5.45
C SER A 385 -14.50 7.43 4.33
N ASN A 386 -14.66 6.42 3.45
CA ASN A 386 -15.64 6.46 2.37
C ASN A 386 -17.08 6.52 2.89
N SER A 387 -17.40 5.78 3.96
CA SER A 387 -18.73 5.83 4.59
C SER A 387 -19.06 7.23 5.12
N ILE A 388 -18.12 7.88 5.80
CA ILE A 388 -18.33 9.22 6.34
C ILE A 388 -18.49 10.25 5.22
N GLN A 389 -17.71 10.12 4.14
CA GLN A 389 -17.83 11.01 3.00
C GLN A 389 -19.24 10.96 2.39
N VAL A 390 -19.80 9.75 2.22
CA VAL A 390 -21.17 9.57 1.73
C VAL A 390 -22.20 10.23 2.64
N ASP A 391 -22.07 10.08 3.96
CA ASP A 391 -22.98 10.72 4.92
C ASP A 391 -22.84 12.25 4.92
N SER A 392 -21.62 12.77 4.81
CA SER A 392 -21.35 14.21 4.69
C SER A 392 -21.99 14.80 3.42
N ASP A 393 -21.83 14.12 2.28
CA ASP A 393 -22.43 14.52 1.01
C ASP A 393 -23.96 14.45 1.05
N LYS A 394 -24.52 13.46 1.74
CA LYS A 394 -25.97 13.36 1.98
C LYS A 394 -26.50 14.53 2.80
N ILE A 395 -25.83 14.90 3.90
CA ILE A 395 -26.20 16.06 4.72
C ILE A 395 -26.15 17.35 3.90
N LYS A 396 -25.11 17.51 3.07
CA LYS A 396 -24.96 18.66 2.18
C LYS A 396 -26.10 18.73 1.16
N LEU A 397 -26.47 17.60 0.56
CA LEU A 397 -27.59 17.49 -0.37
C LEU A 397 -28.94 17.82 0.31
N GLU A 398 -29.19 17.27 1.50
CA GLU A 398 -30.40 17.56 2.29
C GLU A 398 -30.52 19.05 2.65
N ARG A 399 -29.40 19.71 2.95
CA ARG A 399 -29.36 21.15 3.22
C ARG A 399 -29.72 21.96 1.97
N LEU A 400 -29.09 21.65 0.83
CA LEU A 400 -29.38 22.30 -0.46
C LEU A 400 -30.84 22.09 -0.89
N SER A 401 -31.38 20.88 -0.67
CA SER A 401 -32.77 20.57 -0.95
C SER A 401 -33.72 21.43 -0.11
N ARG A 402 -33.49 21.51 1.21
CA ARG A 402 -34.29 22.37 2.13
C ARG A 402 -34.23 23.85 1.75
N GLU A 403 -33.05 24.34 1.38
CA GLU A 403 -32.85 25.73 0.97
C GLU A 403 -33.65 26.05 -0.31
N ASN A 404 -33.62 25.14 -1.29
CA ASN A 404 -34.40 25.27 -2.52
C ASN A 404 -35.91 25.18 -2.30
N ILE A 405 -36.40 24.27 -1.44
CA ILE A 405 -37.83 24.20 -1.09
C ILE A 405 -38.28 25.51 -0.45
N THR A 406 -37.49 26.05 0.48
CA THR A 406 -37.78 27.33 1.14
C THR A 406 -37.87 28.47 0.10
N ASN A 407 -36.97 28.51 -0.87
CA ASN A 407 -37.00 29.49 -1.96
C ASN A 407 -38.27 29.34 -2.83
N MET A 408 -38.70 28.12 -3.13
CA MET A 408 -39.95 27.86 -3.87
C MET A 408 -41.19 28.34 -3.10
N GLU A 409 -41.25 28.09 -1.79
CA GLU A 409 -42.35 28.57 -0.95
C GLU A 409 -42.45 30.10 -0.92
N ILE A 410 -41.31 30.80 -0.89
CA ILE A 410 -41.26 32.26 -0.97
C ILE A 410 -41.84 32.73 -2.32
N LEU A 411 -41.41 32.14 -3.43
CA LEU A 411 -41.91 32.50 -4.76
C LEU A 411 -43.42 32.25 -4.91
N LEU A 412 -43.94 31.15 -4.34
CA LEU A 412 -45.38 30.86 -4.34
C LEU A 412 -46.17 31.88 -3.52
N LYS A 413 -45.67 32.27 -2.34
CA LYS A 413 -46.29 33.31 -1.52
C LYS A 413 -46.29 34.67 -2.23
N ASP A 414 -45.20 35.01 -2.91
CA ASP A 414 -45.11 36.25 -3.69
C ASP A 414 -46.07 36.24 -4.88
N TYR A 415 -46.16 35.13 -5.60
CA TYR A 415 -47.16 34.94 -6.66
C TYR A 415 -48.58 35.17 -6.12
N GLN A 416 -48.96 34.48 -5.03
CA GLN A 416 -50.28 34.63 -4.41
C GLN A 416 -50.55 36.06 -3.96
N LYS A 417 -49.56 36.73 -3.36
CA LYS A 417 -49.67 38.11 -2.90
C LYS A 417 -49.90 39.09 -4.06
N ILE A 418 -49.26 38.84 -5.21
CA ILE A 418 -49.40 39.65 -6.41
C ILE A 418 -50.73 39.37 -7.10
N THR A 419 -51.15 38.10 -7.23
CA THR A 419 -52.33 37.74 -8.03
C THR A 419 -53.66 37.88 -7.27
N ALA A 420 -53.69 37.62 -5.96
CA ALA A 420 -54.92 37.66 -5.17
C ALA A 420 -55.67 39.01 -5.22
N PRO A 421 -55.02 40.19 -5.23
CA PRO A 421 -55.71 41.48 -5.36
C PRO A 421 -56.38 41.72 -6.72
N TYR A 422 -55.88 41.12 -7.80
CA TYR A 422 -56.45 41.30 -9.15
C TYR A 422 -57.70 40.45 -9.39
N ILE A 423 -57.91 39.39 -8.61
CA ILE A 423 -59.08 38.51 -8.73
C ILE A 423 -60.40 39.29 -8.41
N PRO A 424 -60.51 40.05 -7.30
CA PRO A 424 -61.66 40.90 -7.04
C PRO A 424 -61.84 42.08 -8.01
N GLU A 425 -60.75 42.69 -8.49
CA GLU A 425 -60.82 43.84 -9.41
C GLU A 425 -61.33 43.47 -10.80
N SER A 426 -61.00 42.26 -11.27
CA SER A 426 -61.35 41.78 -12.62
C SER A 426 -62.72 41.11 -12.69
N ILE A 427 -63.33 40.81 -11.54
CA ILE A 427 -64.68 40.24 -11.39
C ILE A 427 -65.57 41.31 -10.73
N PRO A 428 -66.05 42.34 -11.46
CA PRO A 428 -66.82 43.38 -10.82
C PRO A 428 -68.17 42.80 -10.42
N LYS A 429 -68.38 42.74 -9.10
CA LYS A 429 -69.70 42.73 -8.47
C LYS A 429 -70.58 41.52 -8.86
N ILE A 430 -70.06 40.29 -8.77
CA ILE A 430 -70.91 39.07 -8.81
C ILE A 430 -72.07 39.22 -7.81
N ASP A 431 -71.78 39.76 -6.63
CA ASP A 431 -72.81 40.02 -5.61
C ASP A 431 -73.83 41.08 -6.03
N GLU A 432 -73.45 42.11 -6.82
CA GLU A 432 -74.44 43.06 -7.34
C GLU A 432 -75.19 42.51 -8.56
N LEU A 433 -74.55 41.71 -9.42
CA LEU A 433 -75.22 40.97 -10.49
C LEU A 433 -76.28 40.03 -9.90
N LYS A 434 -75.95 39.34 -8.81
CA LYS A 434 -76.90 38.54 -8.03
C LYS A 434 -78.05 39.41 -7.51
N GLY A 435 -77.74 40.57 -6.92
CA GLY A 435 -78.76 41.54 -6.49
C GLY A 435 -79.68 42.04 -7.62
N ILE A 436 -79.14 42.30 -8.81
CA ILE A 436 -79.90 42.71 -10.00
C ILE A 436 -80.81 41.57 -10.48
N ILE A 437 -80.33 40.32 -10.47
CA ILE A 437 -81.12 39.14 -10.85
C ILE A 437 -82.26 38.93 -9.85
N ASP A 438 -81.99 39.06 -8.56
CA ASP A 438 -82.98 38.92 -7.50
C ASP A 438 -84.08 39.99 -7.63
N ASP A 439 -83.71 41.26 -7.88
CA ASP A 439 -84.66 42.36 -8.13
C ASP A 439 -85.51 42.13 -9.40
N PHE A 440 -84.90 41.63 -10.48
CA PHE A 440 -85.63 41.24 -11.69
C PHE A 440 -86.62 40.09 -11.43
N GLN A 441 -86.19 39.09 -10.66
CA GLN A 441 -87.03 37.95 -10.30
C GLN A 441 -88.23 38.39 -9.44
N GLU A 442 -88.01 39.29 -8.49
CA GLU A 442 -89.06 39.86 -7.65
C GLU A 442 -90.08 40.64 -8.49
N LYS A 443 -89.62 41.52 -9.40
CA LYS A 443 -90.48 42.28 -10.31
C LYS A 443 -91.33 41.39 -11.21
N ILE A 444 -90.74 40.37 -11.82
CA ILE A 444 -91.46 39.41 -12.68
C ILE A 444 -92.49 38.61 -11.88
N SER A 445 -92.16 38.22 -10.65
CA SER A 445 -93.06 37.48 -9.77
C SER A 445 -94.24 38.36 -9.31
N SER A 446 -93.98 39.63 -9.01
CA SER A 446 -95.01 40.62 -8.68
C SER A 446 -95.99 40.83 -9.83
N MET A 447 -95.51 41.04 -11.07
CA MET A 447 -96.37 41.18 -12.26
C MET A 447 -97.23 39.94 -12.50
N LYS A 448 -96.67 38.73 -12.28
CA LYS A 448 -97.41 37.47 -12.39
C LYS A 448 -98.57 37.43 -11.38
N ASN A 449 -98.27 37.74 -10.12
CA ASN A 449 -99.26 37.75 -9.04
C ASN A 449 -100.36 38.80 -9.28
N ASP A 450 -100.02 39.98 -9.81
CA ASP A 450 -101.00 41.03 -10.13
C ASP A 450 -101.98 40.59 -11.22
N ILE A 451 -101.48 39.90 -12.24
CA ILE A 451 -102.31 39.38 -13.33
C ILE A 451 -103.17 38.21 -12.83
N ASP A 452 -102.63 37.29 -12.04
CA ASP A 452 -103.39 36.21 -11.40
C ASP A 452 -104.50 36.77 -10.49
N ASN A 453 -104.20 37.80 -9.71
CA ASN A 453 -105.18 38.50 -8.88
C ASN A 453 -106.27 39.19 -9.73
N THR A 454 -105.89 39.77 -10.86
CA THR A 454 -106.82 40.40 -11.81
C THR A 454 -107.75 39.36 -12.42
N PHE A 455 -107.21 38.25 -12.90
CA PHE A 455 -107.98 37.11 -13.39
C PHE A 455 -108.96 36.59 -12.32
N ASN A 456 -108.50 36.42 -11.07
CA ASN A 456 -109.35 35.98 -9.96
C ASN A 456 -110.50 36.96 -9.67
N ARG A 457 -110.27 38.28 -9.76
CA ARG A 457 -111.34 39.29 -9.60
C ARG A 457 -112.40 39.18 -10.70
N PHE A 458 -112.00 39.03 -11.97
CA PHE A 458 -112.94 38.89 -13.08
C PHE A 458 -113.68 37.56 -13.07
N ARG A 459 -113.02 36.48 -12.63
CA ARG A 459 -113.64 35.16 -12.40
C ARG A 459 -114.76 35.22 -11.37
N LYS A 460 -114.56 35.95 -10.26
CA LYS A 460 -115.60 36.17 -9.23
C LYS A 460 -116.80 36.97 -9.74
N LYS A 461 -116.64 37.75 -10.82
CA LYS A 461 -117.71 38.50 -11.50
C LYS A 461 -118.43 37.70 -12.60
N GLY A 462 -118.14 36.40 -12.73
CA GLY A 462 -118.78 35.51 -13.71
C GLY A 462 -118.26 35.64 -15.14
N VAL A 463 -117.15 36.36 -15.37
CA VAL A 463 -116.53 36.46 -16.70
C VAL A 463 -115.76 35.18 -17.01
N ASN A 464 -115.99 34.59 -18.19
CA ASN A 464 -115.19 33.46 -18.68
C ASN A 464 -113.82 33.97 -19.14
N ILE A 465 -112.80 33.72 -18.31
CA ILE A 465 -111.42 34.21 -18.51
C ILE A 465 -110.48 33.16 -19.12
N THR A 466 -110.94 31.94 -19.36
CA THR A 466 -110.08 30.78 -19.63
C THR A 466 -109.20 30.99 -20.87
N SER A 467 -109.79 31.45 -21.98
CA SER A 467 -109.04 31.69 -23.22
C SER A 467 -108.03 32.85 -23.13
N ILE A 468 -108.28 33.85 -22.29
CA ILE A 468 -107.36 34.98 -22.07
C ILE A 468 -106.23 34.57 -21.13
N LYS A 469 -106.54 33.75 -20.12
CA LYS A 469 -105.55 33.22 -19.19
C LYS A 469 -104.58 32.28 -19.91
N ASP A 470 -105.09 31.34 -20.70
CA ASP A 470 -104.25 30.39 -21.44
C ASP A 470 -103.30 31.13 -22.39
N LYS A 471 -103.81 32.15 -23.12
CA LYS A 471 -102.99 33.00 -23.97
C LYS A 471 -101.91 33.77 -23.17
N TRP A 472 -102.25 34.27 -22.00
CA TRP A 472 -101.29 34.96 -21.14
C TRP A 472 -100.23 34.01 -20.56
N ASP A 473 -100.59 32.80 -20.13
CA ASP A 473 -99.65 31.79 -19.64
C ASP A 473 -98.67 31.38 -20.75
N ASP A 474 -99.14 31.25 -21.99
CA ASP A 474 -98.29 31.01 -23.16
C ASP A 474 -97.34 32.19 -23.43
N ASP A 475 -97.86 33.42 -23.51
CA ASP A 475 -97.06 34.63 -23.75
C ASP A 475 -96.01 34.86 -22.64
N TYR A 476 -96.40 34.65 -21.37
CA TYR A 476 -95.52 34.73 -20.21
C TYR A 476 -94.39 33.69 -20.27
N THR A 477 -94.72 32.44 -20.63
CA THR A 477 -93.74 31.37 -20.77
C THR A 477 -92.74 31.65 -21.88
N VAL A 478 -93.19 32.19 -23.02
CA VAL A 478 -92.31 32.60 -24.13
C VAL A 478 -91.34 33.70 -23.70
N ILE A 479 -91.83 34.72 -22.99
CA ILE A 479 -90.98 35.82 -22.48
C ILE A 479 -89.97 35.31 -21.45
N LEU A 480 -90.39 34.46 -20.52
CA LEU A 480 -89.51 33.89 -19.49
C LEU A 480 -88.40 33.03 -20.10
N ASN A 481 -88.71 32.25 -21.13
CA ASN A 481 -87.71 31.45 -21.85
C ASN A 481 -86.72 32.33 -22.63
N ARG A 482 -87.17 33.45 -23.22
CA ARG A 482 -86.27 34.43 -23.85
C ARG A 482 -85.33 35.08 -22.82
N ALA A 483 -85.84 35.47 -21.66
CA ALA A 483 -85.03 36.02 -20.57
C ALA A 483 -83.97 35.01 -20.08
N LYS A 484 -84.36 33.74 -19.88
CA LYS A 484 -83.43 32.65 -19.52
C LYS A 484 -82.31 32.47 -20.55
N PHE A 485 -82.65 32.51 -21.84
CA PHE A 485 -81.66 32.37 -22.91
C PHE A 485 -80.66 33.54 -22.91
N SER A 486 -81.13 34.78 -22.78
CA SER A 486 -80.27 35.97 -22.72
C SER A 486 -79.36 35.97 -21.49
N LEU A 487 -79.88 35.60 -20.30
CA LEU A 487 -79.08 35.48 -19.08
C LEU A 487 -77.99 34.41 -19.23
N LYS A 488 -78.33 33.25 -19.82
CA LYS A 488 -77.35 32.19 -20.09
C LYS A 488 -76.25 32.68 -21.04
N GLY A 489 -76.58 33.45 -22.07
CA GLY A 489 -75.60 34.05 -22.99
C GLY A 489 -74.63 35.01 -22.29
N LEU A 490 -75.14 35.85 -21.39
CA LEU A 490 -74.32 36.80 -20.63
C LEU A 490 -73.37 36.09 -19.66
N ILE A 491 -73.83 35.06 -18.95
CA ILE A 491 -72.99 34.27 -18.03
C ILE A 491 -71.85 33.57 -18.79
N ILE A 492 -72.15 32.99 -19.97
CA ILE A 492 -71.14 32.34 -20.81
C ILE A 492 -70.08 33.35 -21.28
N SER A 493 -70.48 34.57 -21.63
CA SER A 493 -69.54 35.63 -22.04
C SER A 493 -68.60 36.05 -20.92
N ILE A 494 -69.09 36.10 -19.67
CA ILE A 494 -68.24 36.41 -18.50
C ILE A 494 -67.22 35.28 -18.28
N PHE A 495 -67.63 34.02 -18.36
CA PHE A 495 -66.73 32.87 -18.19
C PHE A 495 -65.63 32.82 -19.27
N HIS A 496 -65.97 33.15 -20.53
CA HIS A 496 -65.01 33.16 -21.62
C HIS A 496 -63.86 34.17 -21.42
N GLN A 497 -64.08 35.28 -20.72
CA GLN A 497 -63.03 36.27 -20.44
C GLN A 497 -61.95 35.75 -19.49
N PHE A 498 -62.27 34.76 -18.64
CA PHE A 498 -61.32 34.13 -17.71
C PHE A 498 -60.59 32.92 -18.29
N ASN A 499 -61.11 32.33 -19.37
CA ASN A 499 -60.57 31.09 -19.93
C ASN A 499 -59.10 31.24 -20.36
N ASN A 500 -58.73 32.37 -20.97
CA ASN A 500 -57.33 32.62 -21.39
C ASN A 500 -56.34 32.73 -20.21
N VAL A 501 -56.81 33.16 -19.03
CA VAL A 501 -55.97 33.24 -17.82
C VAL A 501 -55.78 31.85 -17.23
N LEU A 502 -56.86 31.07 -17.14
CA LEU A 502 -56.84 29.69 -16.67
C LEU A 502 -55.98 28.80 -17.58
N GLU A 503 -56.06 28.97 -18.90
CA GLU A 503 -55.23 28.23 -19.86
C GLU A 503 -53.74 28.52 -19.68
N LYS A 504 -53.33 29.78 -19.43
CA LYS A 504 -51.93 30.13 -19.17
C LYS A 504 -51.41 29.63 -17.83
N GLU A 505 -52.27 29.65 -16.80
CA GLU A 505 -51.93 29.09 -15.49
C GLU A 505 -51.77 27.57 -15.59
N GLN A 506 -52.65 26.90 -16.33
CA GLN A 506 -52.57 25.48 -16.61
C GLN A 506 -51.33 25.11 -17.43
N GLU A 507 -50.98 25.88 -18.46
CA GLU A 507 -49.75 25.72 -19.24
C GLU A 507 -48.49 25.85 -18.36
N PHE A 508 -48.47 26.80 -17.43
CA PHE A 508 -47.38 26.97 -16.46
C PHE A 508 -47.20 25.73 -15.57
N PHE A 509 -48.29 25.22 -14.98
CA PHE A 509 -48.23 24.02 -14.13
C PHE A 509 -47.94 22.75 -14.94
N ASP A 510 -48.41 22.64 -16.17
CA ASP A 510 -48.11 21.50 -17.04
C ASP A 510 -46.63 21.50 -17.47
N THR A 511 -46.04 22.67 -17.71
CA THR A 511 -44.60 22.83 -17.99
C THR A 511 -43.74 22.45 -16.77
N LEU A 512 -44.18 22.77 -15.55
CA LEU A 512 -43.50 22.34 -14.32
C LEU A 512 -43.56 20.82 -14.12
N ASN A 513 -44.67 20.19 -14.48
CA ASN A 513 -44.82 18.73 -14.38
C ASN A 513 -44.02 17.98 -15.45
N ALA A 514 -43.95 18.49 -16.68
CA ALA A 514 -43.20 17.87 -17.78
C ALA A 514 -41.67 17.87 -17.56
N ASN A 515 -41.16 18.83 -16.78
CA ASN A 515 -39.73 18.94 -16.46
C ASN A 515 -39.33 18.23 -15.14
N SER A 516 -40.27 17.54 -14.47
CA SER A 516 -39.96 16.75 -13.28
C SER A 516 -39.23 15.45 -13.67
N LEU A 517 -38.04 15.24 -13.12
CA LEU A 517 -37.23 14.05 -13.31
C LEU A 517 -37.93 12.82 -12.71
N GLY A 518 -38.53 11.99 -13.56
CA GLY A 518 -38.94 10.63 -13.26
C GLY A 518 -40.45 10.37 -13.40
N ASP A 519 -40.82 9.61 -14.43
CA ASP A 519 -42.11 8.94 -14.56
C ASP A 519 -42.50 8.26 -13.22
N ASN A 520 -43.53 8.79 -12.54
CA ASN A 520 -44.40 8.16 -11.52
C ASN A 520 -44.82 9.13 -10.40
N ILE A 521 -45.33 10.31 -10.73
CA ILE A 521 -46.25 11.02 -9.82
C ILE A 521 -47.62 11.02 -10.50
N GLN A 522 -48.48 10.09 -10.08
CA GLN A 522 -49.89 10.11 -10.42
C GLN A 522 -50.49 11.43 -9.94
N LYS A 523 -50.89 12.30 -10.87
CA LYS A 523 -51.79 13.41 -10.59
C LYS A 523 -53.13 12.83 -10.12
N TYR A 524 -53.52 13.15 -8.88
CA TYR A 524 -54.93 13.26 -8.54
C TYR A 524 -55.43 14.54 -9.22
N ASP A 525 -56.03 14.41 -10.39
CA ASP A 525 -56.69 15.52 -11.07
C ASP A 525 -58.05 15.75 -10.43
N SER A 526 -58.19 16.83 -9.66
CA SER A 526 -59.47 17.25 -9.07
C SER A 526 -60.43 17.91 -10.07
N THR A 527 -60.21 17.71 -11.38
CA THR A 527 -61.07 18.22 -12.46
C THR A 527 -61.74 17.11 -13.28
N ASP A 528 -61.66 15.86 -12.82
CA ASP A 528 -62.20 14.67 -13.49
C ASP A 528 -63.74 14.54 -13.44
N PHE A 529 -64.46 15.66 -13.34
CA PHE A 529 -65.92 15.71 -13.39
C PHE A 529 -66.48 16.04 -14.78
N LEU A 530 -65.65 16.39 -15.76
CA LEU A 530 -66.11 16.83 -17.07
C LEU A 530 -65.19 16.39 -18.21
N LYS A 531 -65.15 15.09 -18.54
CA LYS A 531 -64.96 14.59 -19.93
C LYS A 531 -65.14 13.06 -20.01
N PRO A 532 -66.13 12.54 -20.75
CA PRO A 532 -66.14 11.15 -21.16
C PRO A 532 -65.43 11.01 -22.51
N GLU A 533 -64.15 10.64 -22.54
CA GLU A 533 -63.52 10.15 -23.78
C GLU A 533 -63.37 8.63 -23.74
N ARG A 534 -64.19 7.99 -24.59
CA ARG A 534 -64.14 6.56 -24.87
C ARG A 534 -62.82 6.25 -25.58
N LEU A 535 -61.85 5.69 -24.85
CA LEU A 535 -60.68 5.04 -25.45
C LEU A 535 -61.15 4.00 -26.48
N SER A 536 -60.55 3.98 -27.67
CA SER A 536 -60.91 3.01 -28.70
C SER A 536 -60.53 1.59 -28.25
N GLU A 537 -61.27 0.57 -28.71
CA GLU A 537 -60.98 -0.84 -28.38
C GLU A 537 -59.53 -1.23 -28.73
N LYS A 538 -58.98 -0.60 -29.79
CA LYS A 538 -57.60 -0.79 -30.23
C LYS A 538 -56.59 -0.24 -29.22
N ASP A 539 -56.87 0.90 -28.59
CA ASP A 539 -56.00 1.51 -27.59
C ASP A 539 -56.03 0.74 -26.27
N LEU A 540 -57.20 0.23 -25.90
CA LEU A 540 -57.35 -0.67 -24.74
C LEU A 540 -56.58 -1.98 -24.97
N ARG A 541 -56.70 -2.61 -26.15
CA ARG A 541 -55.94 -3.82 -26.50
C ARG A 541 -54.42 -3.57 -26.51
N ASN A 542 -53.97 -2.45 -27.05
CA ASN A 542 -52.55 -2.07 -27.04
C ASN A 542 -52.02 -1.85 -25.62
N LYS A 543 -52.80 -1.22 -24.73
CA LYS A 543 -52.43 -1.05 -23.33
C LYS A 543 -52.39 -2.39 -22.58
N ILE A 544 -53.38 -3.25 -22.77
CA ILE A 544 -53.40 -4.61 -22.19
C ILE A 544 -52.19 -5.41 -22.67
N GLN A 545 -51.84 -5.34 -23.95
CA GLN A 545 -50.68 -6.03 -24.49
C GLN A 545 -49.35 -5.51 -23.92
N LYS A 546 -49.21 -4.19 -23.76
CA LYS A 546 -48.05 -3.60 -23.07
C LYS A 546 -47.95 -4.06 -21.62
N PHE A 547 -49.07 -4.15 -20.90
CA PHE A 547 -49.07 -4.64 -19.52
C PHE A 547 -48.72 -6.12 -19.44
N ASN A 548 -49.24 -6.96 -20.33
CA ASN A 548 -48.89 -8.38 -20.38
C ASN A 548 -47.39 -8.59 -20.64
N ASN A 549 -46.78 -7.79 -21.52
CA ASN A 549 -45.33 -7.85 -21.75
C ASN A 549 -44.53 -7.47 -20.51
N LYS A 550 -44.94 -6.41 -19.79
CA LYS A 550 -44.31 -6.02 -18.52
C LYS A 550 -44.47 -7.08 -17.44
N ILE A 551 -45.62 -7.74 -17.37
CA ILE A 551 -45.85 -8.85 -16.42
C ILE A 551 -44.86 -9.99 -16.71
N LEU A 552 -44.67 -10.36 -17.97
CA LEU A 552 -43.71 -11.39 -18.37
C LEU A 552 -42.26 -11.02 -18.03
N GLU A 553 -41.85 -9.75 -18.24
CA GLU A 553 -40.52 -9.27 -17.85
C GLU A 553 -40.30 -9.35 -16.33
N ILE A 554 -41.32 -9.00 -15.54
CA ILE A 554 -41.27 -9.07 -14.07
C ILE A 554 -41.20 -10.54 -13.61
N GLU A 555 -41.91 -11.45 -14.26
CA GLU A 555 -41.87 -12.88 -13.97
C GLU A 555 -40.48 -13.49 -14.25
N ASP A 556 -39.84 -13.13 -15.36
CA ASP A 556 -38.45 -13.55 -15.68
C ASP A 556 -37.44 -13.02 -14.67
N LEU A 557 -37.56 -11.74 -14.28
CA LEU A 557 -36.72 -11.15 -13.23
C LEU A 557 -36.90 -11.86 -11.88
N LYS A 558 -38.16 -12.17 -11.52
CA LYS A 558 -38.46 -12.91 -10.29
C LYS A 558 -37.80 -14.29 -10.31
N GLU A 559 -37.83 -15.00 -11.43
CA GLU A 559 -37.20 -16.32 -11.55
C GLU A 559 -35.66 -16.24 -11.42
N LYS A 560 -35.04 -15.22 -12.03
CA LYS A 560 -33.59 -14.96 -11.89
C LYS A 560 -33.18 -14.70 -10.45
N TYR A 561 -33.89 -13.82 -9.75
CA TYR A 561 -33.59 -13.52 -8.34
C TYR A 561 -33.84 -14.71 -7.41
N LEU A 562 -34.83 -15.56 -7.70
CA LEU A 562 -35.04 -16.80 -6.94
C LEU A 562 -33.88 -17.79 -7.12
N LYS A 563 -33.37 -17.96 -8.34
CA LYS A 563 -32.18 -18.80 -8.61
C LYS A 563 -30.93 -18.26 -7.91
N GLU A 564 -30.75 -16.94 -7.91
CA GLU A 564 -29.64 -16.30 -7.22
C GLU A 564 -29.74 -16.46 -5.69
N LYS A 565 -30.93 -16.28 -5.12
CA LYS A 565 -31.20 -16.58 -3.70
C LYS A 565 -30.81 -18.03 -3.36
N GLU A 566 -31.22 -19.01 -4.15
CA GLU A 566 -30.88 -20.42 -3.93
C GLU A 566 -29.35 -20.68 -3.97
N ASN A 567 -28.63 -20.02 -4.88
CA ASN A 567 -27.18 -20.14 -4.97
C ASN A 567 -26.47 -19.54 -3.75
N LEU A 568 -26.92 -18.38 -3.27
CA LEU A 568 -26.38 -17.74 -2.07
C LEU A 568 -26.63 -18.60 -0.82
N VAL A 569 -27.82 -19.22 -0.71
CA VAL A 569 -28.13 -20.16 0.38
C VAL A 569 -27.17 -21.35 0.37
N LYS A 570 -26.90 -21.94 -0.80
CA LYS A 570 -25.93 -23.05 -0.93
C LYS A 570 -24.50 -22.66 -0.54
N ILE A 571 -24.06 -21.45 -0.92
CA ILE A 571 -22.75 -20.92 -0.53
C ILE A 571 -22.68 -20.76 0.99
N LEU A 572 -23.70 -20.15 1.60
CA LEU A 572 -23.78 -19.97 3.05
C LEU A 572 -23.75 -21.32 3.79
N GLU A 573 -24.53 -22.29 3.35
CA GLU A 573 -24.51 -23.66 3.90
C GLU A 573 -23.12 -24.31 3.78
N SER A 574 -22.42 -24.13 2.66
CA SER A 574 -21.06 -24.66 2.48
C SER A 574 -20.03 -24.05 3.44
N GLN A 575 -20.07 -22.72 3.63
CA GLN A 575 -19.17 -22.01 4.55
C GLN A 575 -19.40 -22.40 6.02
N LEU A 576 -20.66 -22.68 6.38
CA LEU A 576 -21.02 -23.12 7.72
C LEU A 576 -20.58 -24.57 7.98
N ASN A 577 -20.70 -25.44 6.96
CA ASN A 577 -20.20 -26.82 7.02
C ASN A 577 -18.67 -26.88 7.19
N GLU A 578 -17.92 -25.99 6.52
CA GLU A 578 -16.45 -25.86 6.69
C GLU A 578 -16.06 -25.43 8.12
N ASN A 579 -16.90 -24.62 8.78
CA ASN A 579 -16.76 -24.22 10.18
C ASN A 579 -17.30 -25.24 11.19
N GLY A 580 -17.58 -26.47 10.74
CA GLY A 580 -18.05 -27.57 11.58
C GLY A 580 -19.51 -27.46 12.04
N LEU A 581 -20.30 -26.52 11.49
CA LEU A 581 -21.76 -26.52 11.67
C LEU A 581 -22.38 -27.41 10.60
N ARG A 582 -22.80 -28.62 10.97
CA ARG A 582 -23.78 -29.35 10.16
C ARG A 582 -25.12 -28.63 10.28
N SER A 583 -25.91 -28.58 9.21
CA SER A 583 -27.31 -28.16 9.22
C SER A 583 -28.04 -28.85 10.38
N GLY A 584 -28.23 -28.11 11.47
CA GLY A 584 -28.57 -28.66 12.76
C GLY A 584 -30.05 -28.49 13.06
N THR A 585 -30.70 -29.58 13.47
CA THR A 585 -31.98 -29.48 14.17
C THR A 585 -31.79 -28.71 15.47
N CYS A 586 -32.67 -27.76 15.75
CA CYS A 586 -32.66 -27.01 17.01
C CYS A 586 -32.70 -27.98 18.19
N ALA A 587 -31.76 -27.85 19.13
CA ALA A 587 -31.66 -28.75 20.29
C ALA A 587 -32.88 -28.72 21.22
N ILE A 588 -33.70 -27.66 21.15
CA ILE A 588 -34.87 -27.45 22.02
C ILE A 588 -36.14 -27.93 21.32
N CYS A 589 -36.48 -27.36 20.16
CA CYS A 589 -37.75 -27.66 19.48
C CYS A 589 -37.66 -28.82 18.46
N ARG A 590 -36.44 -29.32 18.19
CA ARG A 590 -36.14 -30.39 17.21
C ARG A 590 -36.52 -30.09 15.76
N ARG A 591 -36.93 -28.86 15.42
CA ARG A 591 -37.15 -28.43 14.04
C ARG A 591 -35.82 -28.06 13.38
N SER A 592 -35.75 -28.17 12.05
CA SER A 592 -34.58 -27.69 11.29
C SER A 592 -34.39 -26.19 11.50
N VAL A 593 -33.15 -25.76 11.70
CA VAL A 593 -32.79 -24.33 11.67
C VAL A 593 -32.46 -23.96 10.23
N ASN A 594 -33.27 -23.11 9.61
CA ASN A 594 -32.96 -22.55 8.29
C ASN A 594 -31.95 -21.41 8.48
N VAL A 595 -30.68 -21.67 8.19
CA VAL A 595 -29.62 -20.68 8.47
C VAL A 595 -29.76 -19.39 7.64
N ALA A 596 -30.52 -19.41 6.54
CA ALA A 596 -30.75 -18.23 5.71
C ALA A 596 -31.92 -17.36 6.19
N GLU A 597 -32.86 -17.91 6.96
CA GLU A 597 -34.12 -17.24 7.31
C GLU A 597 -34.35 -17.15 8.82
N ASP A 598 -33.82 -18.09 9.60
CA ASP A 598 -33.98 -18.16 11.04
C ASP A 598 -32.83 -17.47 11.77
N ASN A 599 -33.15 -16.62 12.74
CA ASN A 599 -32.18 -16.20 13.75
C ASN A 599 -31.85 -17.39 14.66
N PHE A 600 -30.58 -17.76 14.73
CA PHE A 600 -30.11 -18.91 15.51
C PHE A 600 -28.92 -18.54 16.39
N VAL A 601 -28.72 -19.34 17.42
CA VAL A 601 -27.60 -19.22 18.37
C VAL A 601 -26.88 -20.56 18.40
N LYS A 602 -25.56 -20.51 18.33
CA LYS A 602 -24.67 -21.66 18.49
C LYS A 602 -24.07 -21.64 19.89
N CYS A 603 -24.08 -22.76 20.60
CA CYS A 603 -23.33 -22.89 21.84
C CYS A 603 -21.82 -22.91 21.55
N GLU A 604 -21.05 -22.00 22.16
CA GLU A 604 -19.59 -21.94 21.98
C GLU A 604 -18.87 -23.19 22.49
N PHE A 605 -19.45 -23.88 23.48
CA PHE A 605 -18.83 -25.04 24.11
C PHE A 605 -19.05 -26.35 23.36
N CYS A 606 -20.30 -26.65 23.00
CA CYS A 606 -20.66 -27.93 22.37
C CYS A 606 -21.08 -27.82 20.91
N GLY A 607 -21.17 -26.60 20.37
CA GLY A 607 -21.56 -26.35 18.99
C GLY A 607 -23.04 -26.60 18.68
N ALA A 608 -23.87 -26.92 19.68
CA ALA A 608 -25.30 -27.15 19.48
C ALA A 608 -26.01 -25.90 18.94
N LEU A 609 -26.89 -26.09 17.96
CA LEU A 609 -27.68 -25.03 17.33
C LEU A 609 -29.08 -24.95 17.93
N THR A 610 -29.54 -23.73 18.13
CA THR A 610 -30.89 -23.45 18.64
C THR A 610 -31.47 -22.23 17.94
N HIS A 611 -32.78 -22.24 17.65
CA HIS A 611 -33.48 -21.01 17.30
C HIS A 611 -33.31 -19.97 18.42
N TYR A 612 -33.11 -18.71 18.04
CA TYR A 612 -32.96 -17.61 19.00
C TYR A 612 -34.14 -17.56 19.98
N THR A 613 -35.37 -17.67 19.49
CA THR A 613 -36.57 -17.68 20.33
C THR A 613 -36.62 -18.86 21.31
N CYS A 614 -36.16 -20.04 20.87
CA CYS A 614 -36.10 -21.22 21.72
C CYS A 614 -35.06 -21.07 22.83
N VAL A 615 -33.86 -20.56 22.50
CA VAL A 615 -32.79 -20.43 23.51
C VAL A 615 -33.07 -19.30 24.49
N VAL A 616 -33.72 -18.21 24.07
CA VAL A 616 -34.13 -17.12 24.98
C VAL A 616 -35.11 -17.64 26.03
N GLN A 617 -36.14 -18.38 25.62
CA GLN A 617 -37.09 -19.00 26.57
C GLN A 617 -36.42 -19.99 27.51
N TRP A 618 -35.44 -20.74 27.01
CA TRP A 618 -34.65 -21.66 27.82
C TRP A 618 -33.78 -20.91 28.85
N ILE A 619 -33.03 -19.89 28.42
CA ILE A 619 -32.13 -19.10 29.27
C ILE A 619 -32.88 -18.36 30.38
N GLN A 620 -34.13 -17.94 30.13
CA GLN A 620 -35.00 -17.35 31.15
C GLN A 620 -35.23 -18.27 32.36
N HIS A 621 -35.18 -19.59 32.17
CA HIS A 621 -35.43 -20.58 33.24
C HIS A 621 -34.16 -21.34 33.65
N HIS A 622 -33.21 -21.50 32.72
CA HIS A 622 -32.01 -22.29 32.86
C HIS A 622 -30.86 -21.51 32.22
N ASN A 623 -30.03 -20.83 33.01
CA ASN A 623 -28.85 -20.09 32.54
C ASN A 623 -27.72 -21.02 32.06
N SER A 624 -28.03 -22.02 31.23
CA SER A 624 -27.10 -23.03 30.75
C SER A 624 -27.51 -23.60 29.40
N CYS A 625 -26.55 -24.16 28.67
CA CYS A 625 -26.80 -24.82 27.40
C CYS A 625 -27.74 -26.02 27.57
N PRO A 626 -28.82 -26.16 26.77
CA PRO A 626 -29.72 -27.32 26.85
C PRO A 626 -29.04 -28.66 26.51
N VAL A 627 -27.86 -28.63 25.87
CA VAL A 627 -27.12 -29.84 25.47
C VAL A 627 -25.96 -30.15 26.40
N CYS A 628 -25.04 -29.21 26.60
CA CYS A 628 -23.85 -29.44 27.42
C CYS A 628 -23.94 -28.91 28.85
N MET A 629 -25.02 -28.22 29.21
CA MET A 629 -25.27 -27.66 30.54
C MET A 629 -24.24 -26.63 31.02
N ASN A 630 -23.32 -26.16 30.16
CA ASN A 630 -22.42 -25.05 30.48
C ASN A 630 -23.20 -23.75 30.62
N GLN A 631 -22.89 -22.97 31.67
CA GLN A 631 -23.61 -21.74 31.98
C GLN A 631 -23.28 -20.61 30.99
N TYR A 632 -24.29 -19.84 30.59
CA TYR A 632 -24.13 -18.77 29.59
C TYR A 632 -23.63 -17.43 30.18
N THR A 633 -23.68 -17.21 31.50
CA THR A 633 -23.19 -15.96 32.13
C THR A 633 -22.45 -16.17 33.46
N ILE A 634 -21.38 -15.41 33.66
CA ILE A 634 -21.09 -14.72 34.94
C ILE A 634 -21.83 -13.37 34.85
N PRO A 635 -22.99 -13.18 35.50
CA PRO A 635 -23.63 -11.87 35.56
C PRO A 635 -22.98 -11.06 36.69
N ASN A 636 -21.85 -10.39 36.41
CA ASN A 636 -21.24 -9.24 37.14
C ASN A 636 -19.73 -9.08 36.83
N ASN A 637 -19.38 -8.59 35.63
CA ASN A 637 -18.02 -8.09 35.35
C ASN A 637 -17.99 -6.57 35.09
N GLY A 638 -18.95 -5.81 35.64
CA GLY A 638 -18.84 -4.34 35.72
C GLY A 638 -18.88 -3.56 34.40
N LEU A 639 -19.30 -4.17 33.28
CA LEU A 639 -19.33 -3.52 31.97
C LEU A 639 -20.65 -2.82 31.63
N PHE A 640 -21.67 -2.91 32.48
CA PHE A 640 -22.89 -2.11 32.38
C PHE A 640 -23.08 -1.35 33.68
N ASP A 641 -22.64 -0.09 33.67
CA ASP A 641 -22.93 0.92 34.69
C ASP A 641 -24.17 1.71 34.22
N PRO A 642 -25.37 1.46 34.78
CA PRO A 642 -26.58 2.15 34.37
C PRO A 642 -26.55 3.65 34.69
N ASP A 643 -25.66 4.10 35.57
CA ASP A 643 -25.60 5.48 36.07
C ASP A 643 -24.80 6.43 35.17
N LYS A 644 -24.33 5.96 34.00
CA LYS A 644 -23.64 6.79 32.99
C LYS A 644 -24.53 7.31 31.85
N LEU A 645 -25.84 7.09 31.90
CA LEU A 645 -26.78 7.59 30.88
C LEU A 645 -27.50 8.89 31.26
N GLU A 646 -27.27 9.44 32.46
CA GLU A 646 -27.74 10.78 32.82
C GLU A 646 -26.60 11.64 33.37
N LYS A 647 -25.81 12.23 32.47
CA LYS A 647 -25.10 13.49 32.69
C LYS A 647 -24.68 14.14 31.37
#